data_AF-A0A533XUT5-F1
#
_entry.id   AF-A0A533XUT5-F1
#
_cell.length_a   1.000
_cell.length_b   1.000
_cell.length_c   1.000
_cell.angle_alpha   90.00
_cell.angle_beta   90.00
_cell.angle_gamma   90.00
#
_symmetry.space_group_name_H-M   'P 1'
#
loop_
_entity.id
_entity.type
_entity.pdbx_description
1 polymer ?
#
loop_
_entity_poly.entity_id
_entity_poly.type
_entity_poly.pdbx_seq_one_letter_code
_entity_poly.pdbx_strand_id
1 'polypeptide(L)'
;MRCFLKLRHPPEHPSKGGGALFVRFWGTRGSIPVPGGRTAKYGGNTACVEVRTDDGTIIVLDCGTGARGLGDHLLRSAPQPLRVHLFIGHTHWDHIQGFPFFGPAFHPNTELNIYAHSGFHRRMEDAMAGQMQYSYFPVRLHDLRSRIHFTELDEGFFRIGEALVQTQHLNHTAPTLAFRISSHETTLAYVTDHEPYWKPTAKGFHHPGDQRHVTFLEGADLVIHDAQYSDEEYAGKIGWGHSTVEYATDVALAAGSSRLALFHHDPAHDDATVARLEAIARERAAASGRALEVFAAAEALELHVRGSEPSVALGNVTAIRRPPVAGKRVLVVSSSEAEIAVIGHLLAADNLVFLPTSDKRTALECAPDVAPDLAIIDGRLSDGLGVELVQPLRARLDRPDLPIILLANEATLQSDFGVSSAPDTDCLAKPFSTPMLRTRVLAWLTRALRPGKDGADETISPGIPKPAPPATAPGADAARADGGTAAGYADTLATMPLFRSLDREGVLRLVSRASEQVFTAGHVVIRQGESAQYVFVVVSGLVRVVQSTFESPLVGQVLAEIGYGEVFGELSMLTDQPRTATVIAVEHTRCLVLAPDDFMHVLQRSPDLAIGLLRILAWRLTNADRLLARYAPDPLTGLPGRRAFHDQYQRLAAGPRRRQSGVILLLLDVVHLNEINDRFGYMVGDEVLRAVAEALRRAIRSTDLAARYGGDEFAALLVDAGPANTEVVVNRVHDKLAELAVQRGLPVMVQCAVGVSSSQDPPATADELLWEADEDIRCK
;
A
#
# COMPACT_ATOMS: atom_id res chain seq x y z
N MET A 1 31.01 -17.57 43.56
CA MET A 1 31.40 -16.43 44.41
C MET A 1 30.58 -15.22 43.94
N ARG A 2 29.75 -14.65 44.82
CA ARG A 2 28.75 -13.62 44.53
C ARG A 2 29.38 -12.32 44.03
N CYS A 3 28.74 -11.62 43.09
CA CYS A 3 28.66 -10.17 43.15
C CYS A 3 27.32 -9.68 42.55
N PHE A 4 26.46 -9.18 43.44
CA PHE A 4 25.19 -8.52 43.16
C PHE A 4 25.44 -7.13 42.55
N LEU A 5 24.80 -6.80 41.43
CA LEU A 5 24.60 -5.42 41.00
C LEU A 5 23.11 -5.08 41.14
N LYS A 6 22.85 -4.11 42.03
CA LYS A 6 21.54 -3.65 42.48
C LYS A 6 20.72 -3.07 41.31
N LEU A 7 19.52 -3.59 41.14
CA LEU A 7 18.40 -2.92 40.46
C LEU A 7 18.15 -1.57 41.17
N ARG A 8 18.30 -0.46 40.45
CA ARG A 8 17.81 0.86 40.90
C ARG A 8 16.36 1.02 40.43
N HIS A 9 15.47 1.34 41.37
CA HIS A 9 14.09 1.75 41.08
C HIS A 9 14.06 3.04 40.23
N PRO A 10 13.04 3.22 39.37
CA PRO A 10 12.85 4.46 38.63
C PRO A 10 12.49 5.61 39.60
N PRO A 11 12.97 6.85 39.37
CA PRO A 11 12.57 7.98 40.19
C PRO A 11 11.12 8.39 39.86
N GLU A 12 10.35 8.67 40.91
CA GLU A 12 9.00 9.23 40.84
C GLU A 12 9.01 10.72 40.43
N HIS A 13 8.00 11.07 39.62
CA HIS A 13 7.55 12.39 39.14
C HIS A 13 8.41 13.14 38.08
N PRO A 14 7.80 13.52 36.93
CA PRO A 14 8.48 14.25 35.88
C PRO A 14 8.67 15.71 36.28
N SER A 15 9.92 16.11 36.48
CA SER A 15 10.33 17.51 36.40
C SER A 15 10.06 18.01 34.97
N LYS A 16 9.38 19.15 34.84
CA LYS A 16 9.21 19.91 33.59
C LYS A 16 10.57 20.04 32.87
N GLY A 17 10.77 19.33 31.77
CA GLY A 17 11.99 19.36 30.95
C GLY A 17 11.68 18.94 29.52
N GLY A 18 12.31 19.60 28.54
CA GLY A 18 12.03 19.47 27.11
C GLY A 18 11.97 18.02 26.62
N GLY A 19 11.00 17.75 25.75
CA GLY A 19 10.60 16.38 25.43
C GLY A 19 11.70 15.58 24.73
N ALA A 20 11.89 14.32 25.13
CA ALA A 20 12.96 13.44 24.67
C ALA A 20 12.38 12.25 23.87
N LEU A 21 13.12 11.79 22.86
CA LEU A 21 12.80 10.53 22.18
C LEU A 21 13.69 9.41 22.72
N PHE A 22 13.09 8.32 23.16
CA PHE A 22 13.82 7.08 23.41
C PHE A 22 13.91 6.28 22.12
N VAL A 23 15.11 5.80 21.78
CA VAL A 23 15.38 5.01 20.57
C VAL A 23 16.13 3.75 20.96
N ARG A 24 15.70 2.60 20.46
CA ARG A 24 16.38 1.32 20.66
C ARG A 24 16.46 0.53 19.37
N PHE A 25 17.65 0.01 19.09
CA PHE A 25 17.91 -0.81 17.91
C PHE A 25 17.72 -2.30 18.24
N TRP A 26 16.78 -2.96 17.55
CA TRP A 26 16.47 -4.38 17.71
C TRP A 26 17.03 -5.23 16.57
N GLY A 27 17.30 -4.62 15.42
CA GLY A 27 18.08 -5.17 14.33
C GLY A 27 18.62 -4.05 13.45
N THR A 28 19.79 -4.29 12.87
CA THR A 28 20.63 -3.27 12.22
C THR A 28 21.15 -3.69 10.83
N ARG A 29 20.96 -4.94 10.44
CA ARG A 29 21.42 -5.49 9.17
C ARG A 29 20.45 -5.23 8.03
N GLY A 30 21.01 -5.03 6.84
CA GLY A 30 20.25 -5.01 5.60
C GLY A 30 20.17 -6.39 4.95
N SER A 31 19.29 -6.53 3.97
CA SER A 31 19.06 -7.67 3.06
C SER A 31 18.66 -9.00 3.72
N ILE A 32 19.47 -9.55 4.62
CA ILE A 32 19.24 -10.84 5.29
C ILE A 32 19.83 -10.87 6.71
N PRO A 33 19.29 -11.69 7.62
CA PRO A 33 19.87 -11.87 8.94
C PRO A 33 21.17 -12.68 8.88
N VAL A 34 22.17 -12.26 9.66
CA VAL A 34 23.51 -12.87 9.73
C VAL A 34 23.96 -13.10 11.18
N PRO A 35 23.24 -13.90 11.99
CA PRO A 35 23.64 -14.17 13.36
C PRO A 35 24.93 -15.01 13.39
N GLY A 36 25.93 -14.56 14.14
CA GLY A 36 27.16 -15.33 14.32
C GLY A 36 28.25 -14.60 15.11
N GLY A 37 29.33 -15.30 15.44
CA GLY A 37 30.44 -14.73 16.20
C GLY A 37 31.16 -13.57 15.49
N ARG A 38 31.03 -13.46 14.17
CA ARG A 38 31.61 -12.37 13.37
C ARG A 38 30.78 -11.09 13.37
N THR A 39 29.54 -11.14 13.85
CA THR A 39 28.56 -10.04 13.80
C THR A 39 27.98 -9.73 15.18
N ALA A 40 28.56 -10.31 16.24
CA ALA A 40 28.02 -10.27 17.59
C ALA A 40 28.06 -8.88 18.23
N LYS A 41 28.96 -7.99 17.79
CA LYS A 41 29.07 -6.62 18.31
C LYS A 41 27.98 -5.70 17.77
N TYR A 42 27.77 -5.68 16.45
CA TYR A 42 26.78 -4.78 15.83
C TYR A 42 25.41 -5.44 15.61
N GLY A 43 25.33 -6.77 15.73
CA GLY A 43 24.09 -7.53 15.56
C GLY A 43 23.99 -8.23 14.20
N GLY A 44 23.12 -9.24 14.17
CA GLY A 44 22.81 -10.06 13.01
C GLY A 44 21.34 -9.98 12.57
N ASN A 45 20.47 -9.34 13.34
CA ASN A 45 19.06 -9.15 13.00
C ASN A 45 18.87 -8.03 11.98
N THR A 46 17.88 -8.19 11.10
CA THR A 46 17.53 -7.17 10.10
C THR A 46 16.72 -6.03 10.70
N ALA A 47 16.65 -4.93 9.95
CA ALA A 47 16.08 -3.63 10.34
C ALA A 47 14.85 -3.71 11.27
N CYS A 48 15.01 -3.23 12.49
CA CYS A 48 13.91 -3.01 13.42
C CYS A 48 14.34 -2.00 14.49
N VAL A 49 13.68 -0.84 14.56
CA VAL A 49 13.99 0.21 15.52
C VAL A 49 12.73 0.59 16.29
N GLU A 50 12.85 0.66 17.61
CA GLU A 50 11.81 1.13 18.49
C GLU A 50 12.05 2.61 18.81
N VAL A 51 11.00 3.42 18.72
CA VAL A 51 10.98 4.81 19.12
C VAL A 51 9.83 5.01 20.11
N ARG A 52 10.10 5.63 21.27
CA ARG A 52 9.08 6.02 22.24
C ARG A 52 9.12 7.51 22.50
N THR A 53 7.94 8.12 22.49
CA THR A 53 7.69 9.51 22.87
C THR A 53 7.39 9.62 24.36
N ASP A 54 7.33 10.84 24.90
CA ASP A 54 7.10 11.08 26.33
C ASP A 54 5.66 10.80 26.75
N ASP A 55 4.69 10.95 25.83
CA ASP A 55 3.30 10.52 26.04
C ASP A 55 3.12 8.99 26.06
N GLY A 56 4.19 8.23 25.82
CA GLY A 56 4.18 6.77 25.82
C GLY A 56 3.75 6.13 24.49
N THR A 57 3.62 6.92 23.42
CA THR A 57 3.40 6.37 22.07
C THR A 57 4.57 5.49 21.66
N ILE A 58 4.26 4.26 21.22
CA ILE A 58 5.25 3.29 20.73
C ILE A 58 5.20 3.27 19.20
N ILE A 59 6.30 3.71 18.60
CA ILE A 59 6.53 3.68 17.16
C ILE A 59 7.60 2.61 16.87
N VAL A 60 7.34 1.77 15.87
CA VAL A 60 8.28 0.76 15.39
C VAL A 60 8.58 1.06 13.94
N LEU A 61 9.87 1.19 13.60
CA LEU A 61 10.38 1.44 12.26
C LEU A 61 10.96 0.14 11.73
N ASP A 62 10.31 -0.38 10.69
CA ASP A 62 10.49 -1.69 10.11
C ASP A 62 10.25 -2.89 11.05
N CYS A 63 9.87 -4.00 10.43
CA CYS A 63 9.52 -5.26 11.09
C CYS A 63 10.43 -6.40 10.59
N GLY A 64 11.73 -6.13 10.47
CA GLY A 64 12.75 -7.14 10.21
C GLY A 64 12.88 -8.15 11.35
N THR A 65 13.84 -9.09 11.26
CA THR A 65 13.95 -10.19 12.23
C THR A 65 14.15 -9.73 13.68
N GLY A 66 14.66 -8.50 13.89
CA GLY A 66 14.74 -7.87 15.21
C GLY A 66 13.38 -7.72 15.91
N ALA A 67 12.28 -7.69 15.15
CA ALA A 67 10.92 -7.60 15.65
C ALA A 67 10.57 -8.75 16.60
N ARG A 68 11.16 -9.94 16.45
CA ARG A 68 10.98 -11.06 17.38
C ARG A 68 11.36 -10.66 18.81
N GLY A 69 12.55 -10.07 18.96
CA GLY A 69 13.08 -9.64 20.26
C GLY A 69 12.31 -8.47 20.84
N LEU A 70 11.95 -7.50 19.99
CA LEU A 70 11.10 -6.36 20.36
C LEU A 70 9.73 -6.84 20.86
N GLY A 71 9.07 -7.73 20.12
CA GLY A 71 7.74 -8.23 20.48
C GLY A 71 7.74 -8.92 21.85
N ASP A 72 8.76 -9.74 22.13
CA ASP A 72 8.96 -10.36 23.45
C ASP A 72 9.17 -9.34 24.56
N HIS A 73 9.89 -8.25 24.27
CA HIS A 73 10.10 -7.17 25.22
C HIS A 73 8.78 -6.44 25.50
N LEU A 74 8.06 -6.01 24.48
CA LEU A 74 6.80 -5.27 24.61
C LEU A 74 5.75 -6.07 25.39
N LEU A 75 5.59 -7.36 25.11
CA LEU A 75 4.64 -8.21 25.84
C LEU A 75 4.96 -8.34 27.34
N ARG A 76 6.24 -8.18 27.74
CA ARG A 76 6.65 -8.25 29.14
C ARG A 76 6.64 -6.91 29.86
N SER A 77 6.93 -5.81 29.15
CA SER A 77 7.23 -4.52 29.76
C SER A 77 6.20 -3.42 29.48
N ALA A 78 5.43 -3.53 28.40
CA ALA A 78 4.53 -2.47 27.98
C ALA A 78 3.15 -2.57 28.67
N PRO A 79 2.52 -1.42 29.01
CA PRO A 79 1.17 -1.40 29.58
C PRO A 79 0.14 -1.95 28.58
N GLN A 80 -0.93 -2.55 29.13
CA GLN A 80 -2.04 -3.12 28.36
C GLN A 80 -3.29 -2.24 28.50
N PRO A 81 -4.10 -2.04 27.44
CA PRO A 81 -3.95 -2.61 26.10
C PRO A 81 -2.74 -2.03 25.34
N LEU A 82 -2.03 -2.90 24.63
CA LEU A 82 -0.83 -2.53 23.89
C LEU A 82 -1.22 -1.87 22.56
N ARG A 83 -0.77 -0.63 22.33
CA ARG A 83 -0.92 0.06 21.05
C ARG A 83 0.44 0.26 20.42
N VAL A 84 0.60 -0.19 19.17
CA VAL A 84 1.86 -0.07 18.42
C VAL A 84 1.59 0.55 17.06
N HIS A 85 2.41 1.54 16.69
CA HIS A 85 2.41 2.16 15.38
C HIS A 85 3.61 1.65 14.59
N LEU A 86 3.38 0.69 13.70
CA LEU A 86 4.41 0.03 12.90
C LEU A 86 4.52 0.70 11.54
N PHE A 87 5.65 1.29 11.24
CA PHE A 87 5.99 1.92 9.97
C PHE A 87 6.91 1.00 9.17
N ILE A 88 6.56 0.75 7.92
CA ILE A 88 7.33 -0.06 7.00
C ILE A 88 7.77 0.82 5.83
N GLY A 89 9.08 0.97 5.64
CA GLY A 89 9.63 1.80 4.55
C GLY A 89 9.20 1.30 3.17
N HIS A 90 9.39 -0.01 2.95
CA HIS A 90 8.97 -0.79 1.78
C HIS A 90 8.94 -2.29 2.16
N THR A 91 8.50 -3.14 1.23
CA THR A 91 8.17 -4.55 1.52
C THR A 91 9.27 -5.54 1.13
N HIS A 92 10.55 -5.13 1.11
CA HIS A 92 11.65 -6.09 1.00
C HIS A 92 11.75 -6.92 2.29
N TRP A 93 12.30 -8.14 2.16
CA TRP A 93 12.23 -9.17 3.21
C TRP A 93 12.81 -8.71 4.54
N ASP A 94 13.98 -8.09 4.51
CA ASP A 94 14.67 -7.51 5.65
C ASP A 94 13.84 -6.53 6.49
N HIS A 95 12.80 -5.90 5.93
CA HIS A 95 11.91 -4.97 6.64
C HIS A 95 10.61 -5.63 7.14
N ILE A 96 10.29 -6.86 6.72
CA ILE A 96 8.99 -7.47 7.01
C ILE A 96 9.05 -8.90 7.56
N GLN A 97 10.20 -9.57 7.44
CA GLN A 97 10.42 -10.99 7.76
C GLN A 97 10.15 -11.32 9.23
N GLY A 98 10.27 -10.33 10.13
CA GLY A 98 10.00 -10.53 11.55
C GLY A 98 8.52 -10.49 11.92
N PHE A 99 7.65 -9.96 11.06
CA PHE A 99 6.22 -9.80 11.35
C PHE A 99 5.50 -11.10 11.73
N PRO A 100 5.70 -12.25 11.03
CA PRO A 100 5.10 -13.53 11.43
C PRO A 100 5.54 -13.98 12.83
N PHE A 101 6.63 -13.45 13.36
CA PHE A 101 7.17 -13.75 14.68
C PHE A 101 7.02 -12.58 15.68
N PHE A 102 6.28 -11.54 15.30
CA PHE A 102 6.01 -10.38 16.13
C PHE A 102 4.89 -10.70 17.13
N GLY A 103 5.27 -11.22 18.30
CA GLY A 103 4.35 -11.67 19.36
C GLY A 103 3.11 -10.78 19.61
N PRO A 104 3.23 -9.44 19.67
CA PRO A 104 2.07 -8.55 19.82
C PRO A 104 0.95 -8.79 18.80
N ALA A 105 1.26 -9.18 17.57
CA ALA A 105 0.27 -9.45 16.52
C ALA A 105 -0.67 -10.64 16.84
N PHE A 106 -0.25 -11.55 17.73
CA PHE A 106 -1.02 -12.74 18.11
C PHE A 106 -1.89 -12.53 19.35
N HIS A 107 -1.81 -11.37 20.00
CA HIS A 107 -2.46 -11.13 21.28
C HIS A 107 -3.71 -10.25 21.14
N PRO A 108 -4.88 -10.65 21.71
CA PRO A 108 -6.16 -9.95 21.50
C PRO A 108 -6.25 -8.56 22.12
N ASN A 109 -5.40 -8.26 23.12
CA ASN A 109 -5.33 -6.95 23.75
C ASN A 109 -4.34 -6.00 23.06
N THR A 110 -3.90 -6.34 21.84
CA THR A 110 -3.02 -5.50 21.02
C THR A 110 -3.80 -4.83 19.90
N GLU A 111 -3.54 -3.55 19.72
CA GLU A 111 -3.94 -2.75 18.56
C GLU A 111 -2.67 -2.39 17.75
N LEU A 112 -2.60 -2.87 16.50
CA LEU A 112 -1.50 -2.63 15.58
C LEU A 112 -1.96 -1.70 14.47
N ASN A 113 -1.37 -0.51 14.40
CA ASN A 113 -1.56 0.43 13.31
C ASN A 113 -0.35 0.33 12.38
N ILE A 114 -0.53 -0.25 11.20
CA ILE A 114 0.55 -0.50 10.22
C ILE A 114 0.48 0.55 9.12
N TYR A 115 1.59 1.27 8.93
CA TYR A 115 1.77 2.33 7.96
C TYR A 115 2.81 1.93 6.94
N ALA A 116 2.49 1.97 5.64
CA ALA A 116 3.44 1.61 4.58
C ALA A 116 3.06 2.25 3.25
N HIS A 117 3.96 2.32 2.28
CA HIS A 117 3.61 2.78 0.94
C HIS A 117 2.62 1.84 0.23
N SER A 118 1.78 2.36 -0.67
CA SER A 118 0.97 1.54 -1.57
C SER A 118 1.87 0.86 -2.61
N GLY A 119 2.14 -0.44 -2.45
CA GLY A 119 3.09 -1.18 -3.30
C GLY A 119 2.72 -1.20 -4.80
N PHE A 120 3.71 -1.56 -5.63
CA PHE A 120 3.65 -1.53 -7.10
C PHE A 120 2.46 -2.27 -7.76
N HIS A 121 1.93 -3.33 -7.13
CA HIS A 121 0.94 -4.25 -7.73
C HIS A 121 -0.06 -4.90 -6.76
N ARG A 122 0.07 -4.66 -5.44
CA ARG A 122 -0.78 -5.26 -4.39
C ARG A 122 -0.88 -4.31 -3.19
N ARG A 123 -1.94 -4.45 -2.38
CA ARG A 123 -2.07 -3.68 -1.13
C ARG A 123 -1.02 -4.16 -0.14
N MET A 124 -0.62 -3.29 0.79
CA MET A 124 0.32 -3.66 1.86
C MET A 124 -0.11 -4.95 2.61
N GLU A 125 -1.40 -5.08 2.86
CA GLU A 125 -2.01 -6.26 3.48
C GLU A 125 -1.69 -7.56 2.72
N ASP A 126 -1.66 -7.54 1.38
CA ASP A 126 -1.36 -8.71 0.56
C ASP A 126 0.12 -9.12 0.69
N ALA A 127 1.04 -8.16 0.83
CA ALA A 127 2.46 -8.44 1.03
C ALA A 127 2.70 -9.09 2.40
N MET A 128 2.06 -8.55 3.45
CA MET A 128 2.08 -9.15 4.80
C MET A 128 1.42 -10.53 4.82
N ALA A 129 0.30 -10.72 4.12
CA ALA A 129 -0.38 -12.00 4.03
C ALA A 129 0.43 -13.04 3.23
N GLY A 130 1.21 -12.60 2.24
CA GLY A 130 2.03 -13.47 1.39
C GLY A 130 3.08 -14.26 2.17
N GLN A 131 3.79 -13.63 3.11
CA GLN A 131 4.76 -14.31 3.98
C GLN A 131 4.10 -15.20 5.04
N MET A 132 2.80 -15.02 5.29
CA MET A 132 1.99 -15.83 6.20
C MET A 132 1.08 -16.80 5.46
N GLN A 133 1.43 -17.16 4.22
CA GLN A 133 0.76 -18.25 3.50
C GLN A 133 1.05 -19.57 4.21
N TYR A 134 0.03 -20.42 4.31
CA TYR A 134 0.10 -21.67 5.06
C TYR A 134 1.27 -22.58 4.64
N SER A 135 1.66 -22.55 3.36
CA SER A 135 2.81 -23.29 2.83
C SER A 135 4.15 -22.91 3.46
N TYR A 136 4.28 -21.68 3.99
CA TYR A 136 5.51 -21.15 4.57
C TYR A 136 5.38 -20.87 6.07
N PHE A 137 4.16 -20.67 6.56
CA PHE A 137 3.91 -20.28 7.95
C PHE A 137 2.52 -20.75 8.44
N PRO A 138 2.40 -21.35 9.63
CA PRO A 138 1.21 -22.08 10.04
C PRO A 138 0.00 -21.21 10.43
N VAL A 139 0.19 -19.90 10.61
CA VAL A 139 -0.88 -18.96 11.01
C VAL A 139 -1.03 -17.89 9.94
N ARG A 140 -2.25 -17.69 9.43
CA ARG A 140 -2.49 -16.70 8.38
C ARG A 140 -2.69 -15.33 8.99
N LEU A 141 -2.53 -14.29 8.17
CA LEU A 141 -2.75 -12.90 8.62
C LEU A 141 -4.14 -12.69 9.24
N HIS A 142 -5.18 -13.35 8.71
CA HIS A 142 -6.55 -13.25 9.24
C HIS A 142 -6.81 -14.09 10.50
N ASP A 143 -5.92 -15.01 10.84
CA ASP A 143 -6.01 -15.82 12.07
C ASP A 143 -5.42 -15.07 13.29
N LEU A 144 -4.77 -13.92 13.05
CA LEU A 144 -4.20 -13.09 14.09
C LEU A 144 -5.29 -12.49 14.98
N ARG A 145 -5.07 -12.55 16.29
CA ARG A 145 -6.07 -12.12 17.28
C ARG A 145 -6.00 -10.62 17.61
N SER A 146 -4.94 -9.92 17.20
CA SER A 146 -4.82 -8.47 17.39
C SER A 146 -5.75 -7.69 16.46
N ARG A 147 -6.03 -6.43 16.81
CA ARG A 147 -6.74 -5.51 15.91
C ARG A 147 -5.72 -4.83 15.01
N ILE A 148 -5.72 -5.16 13.73
CA ILE A 148 -4.74 -4.63 12.77
C ILE A 148 -5.42 -3.63 11.84
N HIS A 149 -4.85 -2.44 11.74
CA HIS A 149 -5.30 -1.37 10.86
C HIS A 149 -4.19 -1.06 9.85
N PHE A 150 -4.47 -1.22 8.55
CA PHE A 150 -3.54 -0.85 7.49
C PHE A 150 -3.84 0.56 6.99
N THR A 151 -2.82 1.41 7.01
CA THR A 151 -2.86 2.78 6.46
C THR A 151 -1.79 2.91 5.39
N GLU A 152 -2.21 3.08 4.14
CA GLU A 152 -1.29 3.29 3.04
C GLU A 152 -0.85 4.76 2.97
N LEU A 153 0.47 4.99 3.01
CA LEU A 153 1.11 6.30 3.03
C LEU A 153 1.64 6.72 1.66
N ASP A 154 1.69 8.04 1.49
CA ASP A 154 2.40 8.75 0.42
C ASP A 154 3.24 9.87 1.08
N GLU A 155 3.92 10.71 0.31
CA GLU A 155 4.58 11.90 0.84
C GLU A 155 3.57 12.86 1.46
N GLY A 156 3.91 13.38 2.64
CA GLY A 156 3.03 14.24 3.39
C GLY A 156 3.40 14.26 4.87
N PHE A 157 2.44 14.63 5.70
CA PHE A 157 2.61 14.64 7.15
C PHE A 157 1.30 14.36 7.89
N PHE A 158 1.43 13.78 9.08
CA PHE A 158 0.31 13.45 9.97
C PHE A 158 0.79 13.29 11.42
N ARG A 159 -0.15 13.18 12.36
CA ARG A 159 0.17 13.03 13.78
C ARG A 159 -0.19 11.65 14.30
N ILE A 160 0.64 11.13 15.20
CA ILE A 160 0.36 9.96 16.03
C ILE A 160 0.70 10.35 17.47
N GLY A 161 -0.30 10.38 18.35
CA GLY A 161 -0.13 10.94 19.69
C GLY A 161 0.43 12.36 19.61
N GLU A 162 1.52 12.61 20.34
CA GLU A 162 2.27 13.87 20.27
C GLU A 162 3.27 13.96 19.10
N ALA A 163 3.59 12.87 18.42
CA ALA A 163 4.56 12.86 17.34
C ALA A 163 3.95 13.40 16.03
N LEU A 164 4.67 14.32 15.39
CA LEU A 164 4.46 14.69 13.99
C LEU A 164 5.35 13.80 13.12
N VAL A 165 4.74 13.08 12.19
CA VAL A 165 5.43 12.24 11.22
C VAL A 165 5.34 12.87 9.85
N GLN A 166 6.48 13.09 9.22
CA GLN A 166 6.61 13.54 7.83
C GLN A 166 7.24 12.42 7.00
N THR A 167 6.74 12.21 5.78
CA THR A 167 7.16 11.15 4.87
C THR A 167 7.80 11.71 3.61
N GLN A 168 8.81 11.01 3.09
CA GLN A 168 9.50 11.36 1.85
C GLN A 168 9.87 10.10 1.06
N HIS A 169 9.65 10.09 -0.26
CA HIS A 169 10.18 9.04 -1.14
C HIS A 169 11.71 9.09 -1.22
N LEU A 170 12.30 7.91 -1.12
CA LEU A 170 13.73 7.68 -1.25
C LEU A 170 14.13 7.20 -2.63
N ASN A 171 15.44 7.27 -2.89
CA ASN A 171 16.03 6.72 -4.08
C ASN A 171 16.31 5.22 -3.88
N HIS A 172 15.36 4.38 -4.23
CA HIS A 172 15.52 2.94 -4.12
C HIS A 172 14.94 2.22 -5.34
N THR A 173 15.29 0.94 -5.48
CA THR A 173 14.77 0.07 -6.54
C THR A 173 13.26 -0.19 -6.41
N ALA A 174 12.66 0.08 -5.24
CA ALA A 174 11.22 0.05 -5.00
C ALA A 174 10.72 1.34 -4.33
N PRO A 175 9.42 1.67 -4.40
CA PRO A 175 8.81 2.76 -3.67
C PRO A 175 9.07 2.59 -2.19
N THR A 176 9.88 3.51 -1.66
CA THR A 176 10.43 3.43 -0.31
C THR A 176 10.22 4.79 0.33
N LEU A 177 9.73 4.79 1.57
CA LEU A 177 9.49 6.01 2.34
C LEU A 177 10.51 6.13 3.48
N ALA A 178 11.05 7.34 3.64
CA ALA A 178 11.67 7.79 4.87
C ALA A 178 10.62 8.37 5.82
N PHE A 179 10.95 8.35 7.12
CA PHE A 179 10.11 8.90 8.18
C PHE A 179 10.90 9.92 9.00
N ARG A 180 10.43 11.16 9.05
CA ARG A 180 10.91 12.20 9.95
C ARG A 180 9.89 12.35 11.08
N ILE A 181 10.31 12.06 12.30
CA ILE A 181 9.48 12.01 13.50
C ILE A 181 9.93 13.13 14.43
N SER A 182 9.05 14.11 14.64
CA SER A 182 9.29 15.20 15.58
C SER A 182 8.34 15.08 16.76
N SER A 183 8.88 15.07 17.98
CA SER A 183 8.12 15.28 19.23
C SER A 183 8.74 16.45 19.99
N HIS A 184 7.92 17.43 20.34
CA HIS A 184 8.36 18.67 20.98
C HIS A 184 9.52 19.34 20.24
N GLU A 185 10.70 19.43 20.86
CA GLU A 185 11.92 20.03 20.30
C GLU A 185 12.84 18.97 19.69
N THR A 186 12.51 17.68 19.81
CA THR A 186 13.37 16.58 19.36
C THR A 186 12.91 16.03 18.02
N THR A 187 13.82 15.90 17.07
CA THR A 187 13.55 15.31 15.75
C THR A 187 14.48 14.14 15.43
N LEU A 188 13.88 13.03 15.00
CA LEU A 188 14.53 11.85 14.46
C LEU A 188 14.20 11.71 12.98
N ALA A 189 15.18 11.40 12.13
CA ALA A 189 14.94 11.00 10.75
C ALA A 189 15.42 9.57 10.52
N TYR A 190 14.52 8.72 10.02
CA TYR A 190 14.80 7.33 9.65
C TYR A 190 14.75 7.19 8.13
N VAL A 191 15.90 6.86 7.56
CA VAL A 191 16.18 6.95 6.14
C VAL A 191 17.04 5.75 5.72
N THR A 192 16.40 4.59 5.58
CA THR A 192 17.06 3.37 5.11
C THR A 192 16.79 3.15 3.63
N ASP A 193 17.64 2.38 2.94
CA ASP A 193 17.43 2.03 1.52
C ASP A 193 17.40 3.27 0.61
N HIS A 194 18.38 4.15 0.79
CA HIS A 194 18.56 5.32 -0.06
C HIS A 194 19.86 5.19 -0.84
N GLU A 195 19.81 5.43 -2.15
CA GLU A 195 20.98 5.54 -3.00
C GLU A 195 21.29 7.02 -3.31
N PRO A 196 22.57 7.46 -3.30
CA PRO A 196 22.96 8.78 -3.78
C PRO A 196 22.43 9.04 -5.19
N TYR A 197 21.81 10.19 -5.43
CA TYR A 197 21.43 10.56 -6.79
C TYR A 197 22.65 10.92 -7.63
N TRP A 198 23.64 11.54 -7.00
CA TRP A 198 24.89 11.94 -7.63
C TRP A 198 26.04 11.82 -6.64
N LYS A 199 27.27 11.74 -7.17
CA LYS A 199 28.45 11.75 -6.32
C LYS A 199 28.65 13.16 -5.73
N PRO A 200 28.70 13.32 -4.40
CA PRO A 200 29.01 14.61 -3.79
C PRO A 200 30.35 15.15 -4.31
N THR A 201 30.42 16.44 -4.61
CA THR A 201 31.67 17.10 -5.01
C THR A 201 32.16 18.03 -3.90
N ALA A 202 33.41 18.49 -4.00
CA ALA A 202 33.95 19.49 -3.06
C ALA A 202 33.13 20.81 -3.01
N LYS A 203 32.27 21.07 -3.99
CA LYS A 203 31.37 22.23 -4.05
C LYS A 203 29.97 21.99 -3.48
N GLY A 204 29.71 20.80 -2.91
CA GLY A 204 28.45 20.43 -2.26
C GLY A 204 27.54 19.56 -3.11
N PHE A 205 26.28 19.44 -2.68
CA PHE A 205 25.22 18.67 -3.34
C PHE A 205 24.60 19.48 -4.49
N HIS A 206 24.89 19.08 -5.73
CA HIS A 206 24.36 19.76 -6.92
C HIS A 206 23.09 19.11 -7.48
N HIS A 207 22.87 17.83 -7.20
CA HIS A 207 21.70 17.13 -7.70
C HIS A 207 20.46 17.51 -6.87
N PRO A 208 19.32 17.84 -7.49
CA PRO A 208 18.16 18.29 -6.74
C PRO A 208 17.55 17.22 -5.83
N GLY A 209 17.67 15.95 -6.23
CA GLY A 209 17.32 14.80 -5.38
C GLY A 209 18.11 14.77 -4.07
N ASP A 210 19.42 15.00 -4.13
CA ASP A 210 20.26 15.05 -2.92
C ASP A 210 20.00 16.31 -2.10
N GLN A 211 19.76 17.46 -2.74
CA GLN A 211 19.38 18.70 -2.02
C GLN A 211 18.06 18.55 -1.26
N ARG A 212 17.08 17.88 -1.88
CA ARG A 212 15.82 17.54 -1.24
C ARG A 212 16.04 16.59 -0.06
N HIS A 213 16.95 15.63 -0.22
CA HIS A 213 17.34 14.72 0.84
C HIS A 213 17.95 15.44 2.04
N VAL A 214 18.90 16.34 1.79
CA VAL A 214 19.48 17.23 2.81
C VAL A 214 18.40 18.06 3.50
N THR A 215 17.46 18.65 2.75
CA THR A 215 16.35 19.45 3.30
C THR A 215 15.45 18.63 4.22
N PHE A 216 15.17 17.38 3.86
CA PHE A 216 14.37 16.47 4.69
C PHE A 216 15.07 16.13 6.01
N LEU A 217 16.40 16.12 6.04
CA LEU A 217 17.21 15.81 7.20
C LEU A 217 17.57 17.04 8.04
N GLU A 218 17.28 18.24 7.53
CA GLU A 218 17.72 19.51 8.12
C GLU A 218 17.37 19.61 9.60
N GLY A 219 18.37 19.92 10.44
CA GLY A 219 18.22 20.10 11.88
C GLY A 219 17.75 18.85 12.67
N ALA A 220 17.85 17.64 12.11
CA ALA A 220 17.53 16.43 12.87
C ALA A 220 18.54 16.17 13.99
N ASP A 221 18.07 15.89 15.21
CA ASP A 221 18.92 15.55 16.36
C ASP A 221 19.52 14.15 16.25
N LEU A 222 18.81 13.24 15.58
CA LEU A 222 19.30 11.92 15.20
C LEU A 222 18.89 11.59 13.78
N VAL A 223 19.86 11.29 12.93
CA VAL A 223 19.65 10.67 11.63
C VAL A 223 20.06 9.20 11.72
N ILE A 224 19.15 8.30 11.40
CA ILE A 224 19.42 6.87 11.16
C ILE A 224 19.42 6.71 9.65
N HIS A 225 20.60 6.50 9.06
CA HIS A 225 20.77 6.49 7.61
C HIS A 225 21.33 5.15 7.13
N ASP A 226 20.87 4.71 5.96
CA ASP A 226 21.50 3.64 5.19
C ASP A 226 22.98 3.95 4.94
N ALA A 227 23.85 3.02 5.29
CA ALA A 227 25.29 3.21 5.20
C ALA A 227 25.97 1.87 4.90
N GLN A 228 25.44 1.16 3.91
CA GLN A 228 25.77 -0.24 3.66
C GLN A 228 27.18 -0.45 3.07
N TYR A 229 27.72 0.53 2.34
CA TYR A 229 28.97 0.39 1.58
C TYR A 229 30.02 1.45 1.95
N SER A 230 31.28 1.22 1.57
CA SER A 230 32.25 2.31 1.39
C SER A 230 32.23 2.87 -0.04
N ASP A 231 32.81 4.05 -0.25
CA ASP A 231 33.04 4.60 -1.60
C ASP A 231 33.85 3.66 -2.51
N GLU A 232 34.76 2.86 -1.92
CA GLU A 232 35.55 1.87 -2.66
C GLU A 232 34.70 0.70 -3.17
N GLU A 233 33.75 0.23 -2.35
CA GLU A 233 32.84 -0.87 -2.70
C GLU A 233 31.74 -0.41 -3.66
N TYR A 234 31.37 0.87 -3.60
CA TYR A 234 30.17 1.40 -4.22
C TYR A 234 30.16 1.34 -5.75
N ALA A 235 31.32 1.40 -6.40
CA ALA A 235 31.41 1.37 -7.87
C ALA A 235 30.74 0.13 -8.49
N GLY A 236 30.74 -1.00 -7.77
CA GLY A 236 30.06 -2.24 -8.20
C GLY A 236 28.64 -2.41 -7.67
N LYS A 237 28.10 -1.40 -6.97
CA LYS A 237 26.83 -1.45 -6.24
C LYS A 237 25.82 -0.38 -6.66
N ILE A 238 26.16 0.45 -7.65
CA ILE A 238 25.24 1.43 -8.23
C ILE A 238 23.98 0.72 -8.74
N GLY A 239 22.82 1.28 -8.41
CA GLY A 239 21.50 0.72 -8.74
C GLY A 239 21.00 -0.34 -7.77
N TRP A 240 21.75 -0.68 -6.72
CA TRP A 240 21.30 -1.60 -5.67
C TRP A 240 20.40 -0.91 -4.64
N GLY A 241 20.33 0.43 -4.65
CA GLY A 241 19.40 1.18 -3.80
C GLY A 241 19.90 1.50 -2.40
N HIS A 242 21.22 1.50 -2.18
CA HIS A 242 21.86 1.75 -0.87
C HIS A 242 22.99 2.78 -0.99
N SER A 243 23.42 3.34 0.15
CA SER A 243 24.36 4.45 0.29
C SER A 243 25.72 4.02 0.83
N THR A 244 26.69 4.91 0.65
CA THR A 244 28.00 4.79 1.29
C THR A 244 28.01 5.48 2.66
N VAL A 245 28.91 5.06 3.54
CA VAL A 245 29.12 5.72 4.85
C VAL A 245 29.58 7.16 4.67
N GLU A 246 30.34 7.44 3.61
CA GLU A 246 30.82 8.76 3.25
C GLU A 246 29.67 9.68 2.82
N TYR A 247 28.78 9.20 1.94
CA TYR A 247 27.59 9.94 1.53
C TYR A 247 26.67 10.24 2.71
N ALA A 248 26.36 9.22 3.52
CA ALA A 248 25.51 9.39 4.71
C ALA A 248 26.09 10.45 5.67
N THR A 249 27.41 10.46 5.84
CA THR A 249 28.12 11.46 6.64
C THR A 249 28.01 12.86 6.04
N ASP A 250 28.25 13.01 4.74
CA ASP A 250 28.20 14.30 4.05
C ASP A 250 26.80 14.93 4.08
N VAL A 251 25.76 14.11 3.89
CA VAL A 251 24.37 14.57 3.91
C VAL A 251 24.01 15.02 5.33
N ALA A 252 24.35 14.25 6.35
CA ALA A 252 24.09 14.62 7.75
C ALA A 252 24.83 15.91 8.14
N LEU A 253 26.09 16.08 7.69
CA LEU A 253 26.85 17.31 7.88
C LEU A 253 26.19 18.51 7.19
N ALA A 254 25.74 18.34 5.94
CA ALA A 254 25.09 19.40 5.18
C ALA A 254 23.74 19.80 5.79
N ALA A 255 22.98 18.83 6.30
CA ALA A 255 21.72 19.01 7.00
C ALA A 255 21.88 19.66 8.39
N GLY A 256 23.11 19.78 8.90
CA GLY A 256 23.35 20.31 10.24
C GLY A 256 22.81 19.39 11.34
N SER A 257 22.82 18.07 11.12
CA SER A 257 22.34 17.10 12.09
C SER A 257 23.31 16.96 13.27
N SER A 258 22.77 16.64 14.45
CA SER A 258 23.59 16.50 15.67
C SER A 258 24.27 15.14 15.76
N ARG A 259 23.56 14.08 15.39
CA ARG A 259 24.03 12.68 15.51
C ARG A 259 23.64 11.87 14.28
N LEU A 260 24.54 11.01 13.83
CA LEU A 260 24.35 10.07 12.72
C LEU A 260 24.60 8.63 13.20
N ALA A 261 23.57 7.79 13.09
CA ALA A 261 23.66 6.35 13.23
C ALA A 261 23.80 5.71 11.85
N LEU A 262 24.97 5.12 11.57
CA LEU A 262 25.19 4.28 10.39
C LEU A 262 24.43 2.98 10.57
N PHE A 263 23.49 2.70 9.67
CA PHE A 263 22.53 1.61 9.76
C PHE A 263 22.47 0.82 8.44
N HIS A 264 21.75 -0.30 8.45
CA HIS A 264 21.60 -1.17 7.27
C HIS A 264 22.91 -1.85 6.85
N HIS A 265 23.67 -2.36 7.84
CA HIS A 265 25.00 -2.93 7.59
C HIS A 265 24.95 -4.13 6.64
N ASP A 266 25.90 -4.22 5.72
CA ASP A 266 25.93 -5.29 4.72
C ASP A 266 26.07 -6.68 5.37
N PRO A 267 25.34 -7.71 4.91
CA PRO A 267 25.46 -9.07 5.41
C PRO A 267 26.89 -9.66 5.38
N ALA A 268 27.72 -9.23 4.44
CA ALA A 268 29.09 -9.72 4.29
C ALA A 268 30.09 -9.02 5.22
N HIS A 269 29.73 -7.87 5.81
CA HIS A 269 30.61 -7.12 6.70
C HIS A 269 30.58 -7.66 8.13
N ASP A 270 31.71 -8.15 8.61
CA ASP A 270 31.90 -8.50 10.02
C ASP A 270 32.11 -7.26 10.91
N ASP A 271 32.17 -7.48 12.22
CA ASP A 271 32.32 -6.42 13.21
C ASP A 271 33.59 -5.58 13.01
N ALA A 272 34.68 -6.18 12.53
CA ALA A 272 35.90 -5.44 12.22
C ALA A 272 35.70 -4.50 11.02
N THR A 273 34.97 -4.98 10.01
CA THR A 273 34.64 -4.19 8.81
C THR A 273 33.72 -3.02 9.15
N VAL A 274 32.64 -3.26 9.89
CA VAL A 274 31.71 -2.19 10.34
C VAL A 274 32.43 -1.16 11.21
N ALA A 275 33.33 -1.59 12.11
CA ALA A 275 34.14 -0.68 12.91
C ALA A 275 35.10 0.19 12.07
N ARG A 276 35.63 -0.35 10.96
CA ARG A 276 36.44 0.41 10.01
C ARG A 276 35.61 1.46 9.28
N LEU A 277 34.40 1.10 8.82
CA LEU A 277 33.48 2.04 8.17
C LEU A 277 33.06 3.17 9.11
N GLU A 278 32.79 2.85 10.38
CA GLU A 278 32.53 3.83 11.43
C GLU A 278 33.70 4.78 11.63
N ALA A 279 34.95 4.28 11.61
CA ALA A 279 36.14 5.12 11.72
C ALA A 279 36.29 6.08 10.53
N ILE A 280 36.06 5.62 9.29
CA ILE A 280 36.08 6.45 8.08
C ILE A 280 35.08 7.62 8.21
N ALA A 281 33.84 7.30 8.62
CA ALA A 281 32.79 8.30 8.78
C ALA A 281 33.13 9.32 9.90
N ARG A 282 33.70 8.87 11.02
CA ARG A 282 34.15 9.75 12.11
C ARG A 282 35.29 10.67 11.71
N GLU A 283 36.29 10.16 10.99
CA GLU A 283 37.41 10.96 10.47
C GLU A 283 36.90 12.03 9.51
N ARG A 284 35.95 11.67 8.63
CA ARG A 284 35.31 12.59 7.69
C ARG A 284 34.51 13.68 8.40
N ALA A 285 33.72 13.32 9.42
CA ALA A 285 33.01 14.28 10.24
C ALA A 285 33.96 15.25 10.95
N ALA A 286 35.05 14.75 11.54
CA ALA A 286 36.06 15.57 12.22
C ALA A 286 36.76 16.54 11.26
N ALA A 287 37.03 16.12 10.02
CA ALA A 287 37.65 16.96 9.01
C ALA A 287 36.78 18.16 8.56
N SER A 288 35.46 18.07 8.73
CA SER A 288 34.53 19.14 8.33
C SER A 288 34.56 20.37 9.25
N GLY A 289 35.08 20.23 10.48
CA GLY A 289 35.03 21.26 11.52
C GLY A 289 33.64 21.50 12.14
N ARG A 290 32.61 20.74 11.74
CA ARG A 290 31.28 20.75 12.36
C ARG A 290 31.18 19.66 13.44
N ALA A 291 30.36 19.92 14.46
CA ALA A 291 30.09 18.96 15.53
C ALA A 291 28.98 17.98 15.10
N LEU A 292 29.37 16.86 14.48
CA LEU A 292 28.49 15.72 14.19
C LEU A 292 29.02 14.48 14.93
N GLU A 293 28.20 13.88 15.79
CA GLU A 293 28.52 12.58 16.42
C GLU A 293 28.16 11.45 15.46
N VAL A 294 29.13 10.64 15.04
CA VAL A 294 28.89 9.49 14.15
C VAL A 294 29.18 8.18 14.88
N PHE A 295 28.26 7.22 14.80
CA PHE A 295 28.44 5.87 15.34
C PHE A 295 27.74 4.82 14.46
N ALA A 296 28.25 3.59 14.47
CA ALA A 296 27.54 2.48 13.83
C ALA A 296 26.47 1.92 14.78
N ALA A 297 25.25 1.76 14.27
CA ALA A 297 24.14 1.20 15.03
C ALA A 297 24.44 -0.26 15.41
N ALA A 298 24.08 -0.63 16.63
CA ALA A 298 24.27 -1.98 17.15
C ALA A 298 22.98 -2.47 17.82
N GLU A 299 22.67 -3.77 17.72
CA GLU A 299 21.58 -4.36 18.50
C GLU A 299 21.73 -4.06 20.00
N ALA A 300 20.59 -3.81 20.65
CA ALA A 300 20.47 -3.40 22.04
C ALA A 300 21.08 -2.02 22.39
N LEU A 301 21.58 -1.25 21.41
CA LEU A 301 21.93 0.14 21.63
C LEU A 301 20.67 0.95 21.96
N GLU A 302 20.72 1.69 23.06
CA GLU A 302 19.65 2.56 23.55
C GLU A 302 20.14 4.01 23.58
N LEU A 303 19.30 4.92 23.09
CA LEU A 303 19.59 6.35 23.02
C LEU A 303 18.42 7.14 23.61
N HIS A 304 18.74 8.20 24.34
CA HIS A 304 17.81 9.26 24.68
C HIS A 304 18.20 10.51 23.89
N VAL A 305 17.43 10.81 22.85
CA VAL A 305 17.66 11.97 21.97
C VAL A 305 16.93 13.16 22.57
N ARG A 306 17.62 14.30 22.66
CA ARG A 306 17.05 15.55 23.16
C ARG A 306 17.35 16.66 22.17
N GLY A 307 16.31 17.37 21.80
CA GLY A 307 16.32 18.55 20.95
C GLY A 307 17.19 19.66 21.49
N SER A 308 17.80 20.40 20.57
CA SER A 308 18.48 21.67 20.86
C SER A 308 17.73 22.90 20.33
N GLU A 309 16.76 22.72 19.43
CA GLU A 309 15.93 23.78 18.85
C GLU A 309 14.46 23.36 18.62
N PRO A 310 13.48 24.28 18.68
CA PRO A 310 12.07 23.94 18.52
C PRO A 310 11.71 23.44 17.11
N SER A 311 10.90 22.37 17.05
CA SER A 311 10.32 21.84 15.81
C SER A 311 9.34 22.82 15.16
N VAL A 312 9.27 22.80 13.82
CA VAL A 312 8.31 23.58 13.03
C VAL A 312 6.87 23.22 13.44
N ALA A 313 6.12 24.22 13.92
CA ALA A 313 4.71 24.07 14.23
C ALA A 313 3.89 23.94 12.95
N LEU A 314 3.72 22.71 12.45
CA LEU A 314 2.70 22.40 11.45
C LEU A 314 1.34 22.30 12.19
N GLY A 315 0.36 23.11 11.77
CA GLY A 315 -0.98 23.12 12.36
C GLY A 315 -1.67 21.75 12.31
N ASN A 316 -2.85 21.62 12.94
CA ASN A 316 -3.65 20.39 13.09
C ASN A 316 -4.13 19.71 11.78
N VAL A 317 -3.54 20.06 10.63
CA VAL A 317 -3.90 19.53 9.32
C VAL A 317 -3.16 18.22 9.11
N THR A 318 -3.89 17.14 8.86
CA THR A 318 -3.32 15.92 8.29
C THR A 318 -3.29 16.12 6.79
N ALA A 319 -2.11 16.16 6.19
CA ALA A 319 -1.92 16.35 4.74
C ALA A 319 -1.48 15.04 4.08
N ILE A 320 -2.03 13.90 4.50
CA ILE A 320 -1.98 12.65 3.71
C ILE A 320 -2.95 12.83 2.54
N ARG A 321 -2.58 13.68 1.57
CA ARG A 321 -3.28 13.79 0.30
C ARG A 321 -2.45 13.03 -0.71
N ARG A 322 -3.00 11.96 -1.28
CA ARG A 322 -2.50 11.42 -2.55
C ARG A 322 -2.87 12.41 -3.63
N PRO A 323 -1.94 13.15 -4.21
CA PRO A 323 -2.28 13.89 -5.40
C PRO A 323 -2.49 12.87 -6.53
N PRO A 324 -3.61 12.94 -7.27
CA PRO A 324 -3.83 11.99 -8.35
C PRO A 324 -2.80 12.24 -9.47
N VAL A 325 -1.84 11.33 -9.60
CA VAL A 325 -0.90 11.29 -10.74
C VAL A 325 -1.54 10.68 -11.99
N ALA A 326 -2.65 9.96 -11.84
CA ALA A 326 -3.39 9.39 -12.96
C ALA A 326 -3.81 10.48 -13.98
N GLY A 327 -3.59 10.20 -15.26
CA GLY A 327 -3.88 11.10 -16.36
C GLY A 327 -2.86 12.21 -16.58
N LYS A 328 -1.74 12.24 -15.84
CA LYS A 328 -0.61 13.14 -16.10
C LYS A 328 0.13 12.72 -17.37
N ARG A 329 0.61 13.70 -18.13
CA ARG A 329 1.23 13.52 -19.45
C ARG A 329 2.73 13.42 -19.33
N VAL A 330 3.30 12.32 -19.79
CA VAL A 330 4.74 12.05 -19.75
C VAL A 330 5.27 12.01 -21.18
N LEU A 331 6.05 13.02 -21.55
CA LEU A 331 6.77 13.07 -22.83
C LEU A 331 7.99 12.19 -22.74
N VAL A 332 8.13 11.20 -23.61
CA VAL A 332 9.29 10.30 -23.65
C VAL A 332 10.03 10.51 -24.96
N VAL A 333 11.28 10.92 -24.88
CA VAL A 333 12.14 11.21 -26.03
C VAL A 333 13.26 10.18 -26.04
N SER A 334 13.19 9.19 -26.92
CA SER A 334 14.19 8.14 -27.04
C SER A 334 14.29 7.64 -28.48
N SER A 335 15.51 7.31 -28.92
CA SER A 335 15.72 6.72 -30.26
C SER A 335 15.56 5.18 -30.27
N SER A 336 15.38 4.56 -29.10
CA SER A 336 15.25 3.12 -28.93
C SER A 336 13.79 2.70 -28.80
N GLU A 337 13.26 1.98 -29.80
CA GLU A 337 11.89 1.44 -29.76
C GLU A 337 11.65 0.49 -28.58
N ALA A 338 12.66 -0.31 -28.22
CA ALA A 338 12.58 -1.22 -27.07
C ALA A 338 12.46 -0.45 -25.75
N GLU A 339 13.20 0.66 -25.60
CA GLU A 339 13.11 1.51 -24.41
C GLU A 339 11.75 2.22 -24.33
N ILE A 340 11.29 2.78 -25.45
CA ILE A 340 9.95 3.36 -25.59
C ILE A 340 8.87 2.36 -25.16
N ALA A 341 8.94 1.11 -25.62
CA ALA A 341 7.98 0.08 -25.27
C ALA A 341 7.98 -0.27 -23.77
N VAL A 342 9.16 -0.42 -23.17
CA VAL A 342 9.31 -0.70 -21.72
C VAL A 342 8.76 0.44 -20.88
N ILE A 343 9.13 1.69 -21.21
CA ILE A 343 8.65 2.88 -20.51
C ILE A 343 7.13 3.04 -20.70
N GLY A 344 6.63 2.84 -21.92
CA GLY A 344 5.20 2.92 -22.22
C GLY A 344 4.38 1.92 -21.40
N HIS A 345 4.84 0.68 -21.26
CA HIS A 345 4.15 -0.34 -20.46
C HIS A 345 4.13 0.02 -18.97
N LEU A 346 5.23 0.58 -18.47
CA LEU A 346 5.34 1.09 -17.10
C LEU A 346 4.36 2.24 -16.84
N LEU A 347 4.34 3.25 -17.71
CA LEU A 347 3.50 4.44 -17.54
C LEU A 347 2.00 4.08 -17.64
N ALA A 348 1.66 3.14 -18.53
CA ALA A 348 0.30 2.64 -18.66
C ALA A 348 -0.20 1.96 -17.38
N ALA A 349 0.67 1.26 -16.64
CA ALA A 349 0.31 0.61 -15.38
C ALA A 349 -0.11 1.63 -14.28
N ASP A 350 0.34 2.88 -14.39
CA ASP A 350 0.02 3.98 -13.47
C ASP A 350 -1.06 4.95 -14.00
N ASN A 351 -1.72 4.60 -15.10
CA ASN A 351 -2.69 5.45 -15.80
C ASN A 351 -2.09 6.79 -16.27
N LEU A 352 -0.79 6.84 -16.58
CA LEU A 352 -0.14 8.03 -17.14
C LEU A 352 -0.33 8.09 -18.66
N VAL A 353 -0.48 9.29 -19.19
CA VAL A 353 -0.60 9.52 -20.63
C VAL A 353 0.80 9.53 -21.23
N PHE A 354 1.14 8.44 -21.90
CA PHE A 354 2.43 8.23 -22.55
C PHE A 354 2.48 8.91 -23.93
N LEU A 355 3.51 9.73 -24.15
CA LEU A 355 3.70 10.52 -25.37
C LEU A 355 5.11 10.25 -25.94
N PRO A 356 5.29 9.29 -26.85
CA PRO A 356 6.60 8.94 -27.38
C PRO A 356 7.04 9.84 -28.54
N THR A 357 8.33 10.17 -28.57
CA THR A 357 9.01 10.92 -29.64
C THR A 357 10.43 10.38 -29.84
N SER A 358 10.94 10.49 -31.06
CA SER A 358 12.21 9.86 -31.49
C SER A 358 13.43 10.77 -31.48
N ASP A 359 13.23 12.09 -31.50
CA ASP A 359 14.25 13.10 -31.76
C ASP A 359 13.89 14.46 -31.15
N LYS A 360 14.88 15.36 -31.01
CA LYS A 360 14.69 16.67 -30.36
C LYS A 360 13.72 17.55 -31.12
N ARG A 361 13.74 17.51 -32.45
CA ARG A 361 12.89 18.33 -33.30
C ARG A 361 11.41 18.00 -33.09
N THR A 362 11.05 16.72 -33.22
CA THR A 362 9.68 16.23 -33.04
C THR A 362 9.19 16.51 -31.62
N ALA A 363 10.06 16.33 -30.61
CA ALA A 363 9.74 16.67 -29.23
C ALA A 363 9.40 18.16 -29.05
N LEU A 364 10.19 19.09 -29.62
CA LEU A 364 9.92 20.53 -29.55
C LEU A 364 8.70 20.98 -30.35
N GLU A 365 8.42 20.31 -31.47
CA GLU A 365 7.25 20.60 -32.32
C GLU A 365 5.95 20.19 -31.61
N CYS A 366 5.89 18.99 -31.02
CA CYS A 366 4.68 18.49 -30.37
C CYS A 366 4.49 18.93 -28.90
N ALA A 367 5.56 19.28 -28.19
CA ALA A 367 5.51 19.59 -26.76
C ALA A 367 4.43 20.63 -26.37
N PRO A 368 4.25 21.77 -27.08
CA PRO A 368 3.22 22.74 -26.74
C PRO A 368 1.80 22.19 -26.83
N ASP A 369 1.52 21.36 -27.84
CA ASP A 369 0.19 20.79 -28.08
C ASP A 369 -0.15 19.75 -27.01
N VAL A 370 0.86 18.97 -26.61
CA VAL A 370 0.69 17.90 -25.62
C VAL A 370 0.93 18.37 -24.18
N ALA A 371 1.53 19.54 -23.95
CA ALA A 371 1.82 20.18 -22.66
C ALA A 371 2.20 19.20 -21.51
N PRO A 372 3.36 18.53 -21.58
CA PRO A 372 3.69 17.46 -20.64
C PRO A 372 3.81 17.95 -19.19
N ASP A 373 3.43 17.08 -18.26
CA ASP A 373 3.62 17.27 -16.81
C ASP A 373 5.04 16.86 -16.37
N LEU A 374 5.67 15.94 -17.10
CA LEU A 374 7.05 15.45 -16.92
C LEU A 374 7.63 15.03 -18.27
N ALA A 375 8.95 15.16 -18.47
CA ALA A 375 9.63 14.58 -19.62
C ALA A 375 10.71 13.57 -19.22
N ILE A 376 10.80 12.44 -19.94
CA ILE A 376 11.88 11.47 -19.85
C ILE A 376 12.69 11.58 -21.15
N ILE A 377 13.98 11.88 -21.07
CA ILE A 377 14.82 12.15 -22.24
C ILE A 377 16.01 11.19 -22.22
N ASP A 378 16.17 10.40 -23.28
CA ASP A 378 17.37 9.58 -23.50
C ASP A 378 18.61 10.50 -23.64
N GLY A 379 19.68 10.19 -22.91
CA GLY A 379 20.95 10.90 -22.99
C GLY A 379 21.55 10.91 -24.40
N ARG A 380 21.19 9.93 -25.25
CA ARG A 380 21.60 9.89 -26.65
C ARG A 380 20.40 9.72 -27.60
N LEU A 381 20.17 10.73 -28.42
CA LEU A 381 19.12 10.76 -29.43
C LEU A 381 19.73 10.61 -30.84
N SER A 382 18.88 10.36 -31.82
CA SER A 382 19.28 10.21 -33.23
C SER A 382 19.90 11.51 -33.80
N ASP A 383 19.59 12.66 -33.21
CA ASP A 383 19.99 13.99 -33.63
C ASP A 383 20.90 14.72 -32.61
N GLY A 384 21.51 13.99 -31.67
CA GLY A 384 22.56 14.51 -30.77
C GLY A 384 22.42 14.07 -29.32
N LEU A 385 22.96 14.87 -28.40
CA LEU A 385 22.85 14.61 -26.96
C LEU A 385 21.49 15.07 -26.44
N GLY A 386 20.81 14.23 -25.65
CA GLY A 386 19.49 14.55 -25.10
C GLY A 386 19.49 15.74 -24.13
N VAL A 387 20.60 15.98 -23.42
CA VAL A 387 20.74 17.12 -22.51
C VAL A 387 20.56 18.47 -23.21
N GLU A 388 20.88 18.55 -24.50
CA GLU A 388 20.70 19.77 -25.30
C GLU A 388 19.22 20.14 -25.51
N LEU A 389 18.30 19.19 -25.30
CA LEU A 389 16.85 19.42 -25.41
C LEU A 389 16.25 20.10 -24.17
N VAL A 390 16.89 19.98 -23.01
CA VAL A 390 16.33 20.39 -21.71
C VAL A 390 15.92 21.86 -21.69
N GLN A 391 16.85 22.77 -22.00
CA GLN A 391 16.59 24.21 -21.96
C GLN A 391 15.65 24.66 -23.09
N PRO A 392 15.83 24.23 -24.36
CA PRO A 392 14.88 24.51 -25.43
C PRO A 392 13.46 24.05 -25.13
N LEU A 393 13.29 22.86 -24.53
CA LEU A 393 11.96 22.31 -24.21
C LEU A 393 11.26 23.14 -23.14
N ARG A 394 11.96 23.51 -22.06
CA ARG A 394 11.42 24.39 -21.01
C ARG A 394 11.05 25.76 -21.54
N ALA A 395 11.92 26.37 -22.34
CA ALA A 395 11.66 27.67 -22.97
C ALA A 395 10.46 27.60 -23.93
N ARG A 396 10.34 26.52 -24.70
CA ARG A 396 9.25 26.30 -25.66
C ARG A 396 7.89 26.15 -24.99
N LEU A 397 7.88 25.60 -23.77
CA LEU A 397 6.69 25.36 -22.95
C LEU A 397 6.37 26.51 -21.97
N ASP A 398 7.24 27.53 -21.88
CA ASP A 398 7.20 28.56 -20.82
C ASP A 398 7.12 27.95 -19.40
N ARG A 399 7.82 26.83 -19.20
CA ARG A 399 7.86 26.08 -17.93
C ARG A 399 9.31 25.87 -17.50
N PRO A 400 9.95 26.86 -16.85
CA PRO A 400 11.32 26.72 -16.35
C PRO A 400 11.45 25.63 -15.27
N ASP A 401 10.34 25.25 -14.65
CA ASP A 401 10.20 24.26 -13.58
C ASP A 401 9.75 22.87 -14.07
N LEU A 402 9.64 22.64 -15.39
CA LEU A 402 9.21 21.34 -15.91
C LEU A 402 10.12 20.21 -15.37
N PRO A 403 9.56 19.20 -14.68
CA PRO A 403 10.31 18.02 -14.25
C PRO A 403 10.85 17.25 -15.45
N ILE A 404 12.16 16.98 -15.46
CA ILE A 404 12.81 16.21 -16.52
C ILE A 404 13.67 15.10 -15.91
N ILE A 405 13.50 13.86 -16.38
CA ILE A 405 14.35 12.71 -16.05
C ILE A 405 15.25 12.40 -17.26
N LEU A 406 16.56 12.59 -17.14
CA LEU A 406 17.54 12.25 -18.16
C LEU A 406 18.03 10.81 -17.98
N LEU A 407 17.94 9.98 -19.01
CA LEU A 407 18.48 8.61 -18.98
C LEU A 407 19.94 8.63 -19.44
N ALA A 408 20.88 8.64 -18.50
CA ALA A 408 22.30 8.90 -18.75
C ALA A 408 23.10 7.63 -19.12
N ASN A 409 24.01 7.75 -20.09
CA ASN A 409 24.97 6.70 -20.47
C ASN A 409 26.38 7.08 -19.97
N GLU A 410 27.37 6.18 -20.02
CA GLU A 410 28.77 6.48 -19.63
C GLU A 410 29.33 7.75 -20.30
N ALA A 411 29.03 7.98 -21.58
CA ALA A 411 29.44 9.19 -22.31
C ALA A 411 28.76 10.48 -21.81
N THR A 412 27.54 10.37 -21.26
CA THR A 412 26.80 11.48 -20.63
C THR A 412 27.34 11.80 -19.23
N LEU A 413 27.92 10.79 -18.55
CA LEU A 413 28.51 10.91 -17.22
C LEU A 413 29.95 11.47 -17.26
N GLN A 414 30.69 11.24 -18.36
CA GLN A 414 32.07 11.71 -18.55
C GLN A 414 32.18 13.15 -19.05
N SER A 415 31.11 13.72 -19.59
CA SER A 415 31.10 15.10 -20.05
C SER A 415 30.97 16.04 -18.84
N ASP A 416 32.02 16.82 -18.54
CA ASP A 416 32.04 17.95 -17.57
C ASP A 416 31.03 19.09 -17.92
N PHE A 417 30.07 18.83 -18.80
CA PHE A 417 29.10 19.79 -19.31
C PHE A 417 27.83 19.79 -18.45
N GLY A 418 27.86 20.64 -17.42
CA GLY A 418 26.78 21.61 -17.23
C GLY A 418 25.35 21.08 -17.01
N VAL A 419 25.13 20.03 -16.22
CA VAL A 419 23.89 19.97 -15.39
C VAL A 419 24.06 20.93 -14.20
N SER A 420 24.42 22.16 -14.53
CA SER A 420 24.44 23.28 -13.60
C SER A 420 23.07 23.95 -13.69
N SER A 421 22.39 24.03 -12.55
CA SER A 421 21.42 25.06 -12.15
C SER A 421 19.91 24.88 -12.31
N ALA A 422 19.37 23.74 -12.76
CA ALA A 422 17.92 23.54 -12.69
C ALA A 422 17.54 22.56 -11.55
N PRO A 423 16.86 23.01 -10.48
CA PRO A 423 16.39 22.15 -9.40
C PRO A 423 15.35 21.11 -9.84
N ASP A 424 14.84 21.18 -11.07
CA ASP A 424 13.75 20.31 -11.55
C ASP A 424 14.22 19.27 -12.59
N THR A 425 15.52 18.96 -12.65
CA THR A 425 16.08 17.90 -13.52
C THR A 425 16.71 16.78 -12.70
N ASP A 426 16.30 15.54 -12.96
CA ASP A 426 16.80 14.30 -12.36
C ASP A 426 17.56 13.48 -13.42
N CYS A 427 18.50 12.64 -12.99
CA CYS A 427 19.30 11.79 -13.87
C CYS A 427 19.20 10.32 -13.42
N LEU A 428 19.01 9.42 -14.39
CA LEU A 428 18.92 7.99 -14.17
C LEU A 428 19.93 7.26 -15.07
N ALA A 429 20.93 6.60 -14.48
CA ALA A 429 21.96 5.91 -15.24
C ALA A 429 21.42 4.64 -15.94
N LYS A 430 21.87 4.37 -17.16
CA LYS A 430 21.62 3.12 -17.89
C LYS A 430 22.71 2.08 -17.58
N PRO A 431 22.37 0.78 -17.44
CA PRO A 431 21.02 0.24 -17.46
C PRO A 431 20.25 0.56 -16.15
N PHE A 432 18.97 0.92 -16.26
CA PHE A 432 18.10 1.17 -15.11
C PHE A 432 17.08 0.05 -14.96
N SER A 433 16.59 -0.14 -13.72
CA SER A 433 15.46 -1.03 -13.48
C SER A 433 14.13 -0.31 -13.74
N THR A 434 13.17 -1.02 -14.36
CA THR A 434 11.79 -0.53 -14.58
C THR A 434 11.15 -0.02 -13.27
N PRO A 435 11.27 -0.74 -12.13
CA PRO A 435 10.85 -0.24 -10.83
C PRO A 435 11.44 1.13 -10.44
N MET A 436 12.75 1.33 -10.62
CA MET A 436 13.44 2.58 -10.25
C MET A 436 12.95 3.77 -11.09
N LEU A 437 12.80 3.58 -12.41
CA LEU A 437 12.24 4.62 -13.28
C LEU A 437 10.81 4.98 -12.90
N ARG A 438 9.97 3.98 -12.56
CA ARG A 438 8.58 4.19 -12.12
C ARG A 438 8.52 5.04 -10.86
N THR A 439 9.33 4.69 -9.85
CA THR A 439 9.44 5.47 -8.60
C THR A 439 9.82 6.91 -8.87
N ARG A 440 10.79 7.17 -9.77
CA ARG A 440 11.21 8.53 -10.15
C ARG A 440 10.08 9.32 -10.78
N VAL A 441 9.39 8.73 -11.75
CA VAL A 441 8.27 9.37 -12.44
C VAL A 441 7.17 9.74 -11.45
N LEU A 442 6.76 8.80 -10.60
CA LEU A 442 5.71 9.03 -9.61
C LEU A 442 6.12 10.10 -8.59
N ALA A 443 7.35 10.06 -8.10
CA ALA A 443 7.87 11.05 -7.15
C ALA A 443 7.84 12.47 -7.76
N TRP A 444 8.31 12.66 -8.99
CA TRP A 444 8.27 13.97 -9.64
C TRP A 444 6.88 14.47 -9.94
N LEU A 445 5.99 13.60 -10.43
CA LEU A 445 4.61 13.96 -10.72
C LEU A 445 3.83 14.35 -9.47
N THR A 446 4.17 13.74 -8.33
CA THR A 446 3.60 14.07 -7.01
C THR A 446 4.14 15.41 -6.47
N ARG A 447 5.43 15.72 -6.71
CA ARG A 447 6.10 16.95 -6.25
C ARG A 447 5.75 18.20 -7.03
N ALA A 448 5.49 18.08 -8.34
CA ALA A 448 5.17 19.22 -9.22
C ALA A 448 3.84 19.92 -8.86
N LEU A 449 3.14 19.44 -7.84
CA LEU A 449 1.93 20.02 -7.25
C LEU A 449 2.29 20.95 -6.08
N ARG A 450 3.04 22.02 -6.34
CA ARG A 450 3.08 23.12 -5.37
C ARG A 450 1.74 23.88 -5.42
N PRO A 451 1.16 24.27 -4.27
CA PRO A 451 0.06 25.23 -4.27
C PRO A 451 0.59 26.55 -4.82
N GLY A 452 -0.02 27.03 -5.90
CA GLY A 452 0.27 28.33 -6.47
C GLY A 452 0.04 29.43 -5.44
N LYS A 453 0.96 30.39 -5.40
CA LYS A 453 0.78 31.71 -4.79
C LYS A 453 -0.42 32.40 -5.45
N ASP A 454 -1.61 32.29 -4.90
CA ASP A 454 -2.72 33.22 -5.14
C ASP A 454 -3.73 33.11 -3.99
N GLY A 455 -3.96 34.23 -3.28
CA GLY A 455 -5.10 34.39 -2.36
C GLY A 455 -4.74 34.44 -0.86
N ALA A 456 -4.58 35.67 -0.35
CA ALA A 456 -4.38 35.97 1.06
C ALA A 456 -5.68 35.85 1.89
N ASP A 457 -5.49 35.58 3.18
CA ASP A 457 -6.25 36.08 4.34
C ASP A 457 -7.77 35.83 4.36
N GLU A 458 -8.24 34.90 5.21
CA GLU A 458 -9.50 35.10 5.93
C GLU A 458 -9.55 34.24 7.20
N THR A 459 -9.52 34.93 8.33
CA THR A 459 -9.65 34.42 9.69
C THR A 459 -11.13 34.12 9.98
N ILE A 460 -11.46 32.91 10.45
CA ILE A 460 -12.82 32.58 10.90
C ILE A 460 -12.78 32.12 12.37
N SER A 461 -13.39 32.94 13.24
CA SER A 461 -13.62 32.67 14.67
C SER A 461 -14.76 31.64 14.89
N PRO A 462 -14.79 30.95 16.05
CA PRO A 462 -15.70 29.84 16.29
C PRO A 462 -17.02 30.29 16.95
N GLY A 463 -18.15 29.94 16.36
CA GLY A 463 -19.48 30.08 16.97
C GLY A 463 -20.28 28.80 16.82
N ILE A 464 -20.52 28.10 17.93
CA ILE A 464 -21.37 26.90 18.02
C ILE A 464 -22.84 27.34 18.20
N PRO A 465 -23.80 26.74 17.48
CA PRO A 465 -25.16 26.60 18.02
C PRO A 465 -25.61 25.14 18.21
N LYS A 466 -26.37 24.98 19.30
CA LYS A 466 -26.98 23.76 19.88
C LYS A 466 -28.06 23.11 18.98
N PRO A 467 -28.45 21.84 19.23
CA PRO A 467 -29.36 21.08 18.38
C PRO A 467 -30.83 21.25 18.79
N ALA A 468 -31.73 21.19 17.80
CA ALA A 468 -33.18 21.05 17.99
C ALA A 468 -33.70 19.73 17.35
N PRO A 469 -34.80 19.14 17.87
CA PRO A 469 -35.19 17.74 17.70
C PRO A 469 -36.16 17.53 16.50
N PRO A 470 -36.57 16.28 16.18
CA PRO A 470 -36.76 15.83 14.80
C PRO A 470 -38.20 15.95 14.29
N ALA A 471 -38.36 16.24 12.99
CA ALA A 471 -39.58 15.94 12.25
C ALA A 471 -39.33 15.77 10.74
N THR A 472 -39.58 14.54 10.28
CA THR A 472 -40.20 14.10 8.99
C THR A 472 -39.84 14.79 7.66
N ALA A 473 -39.32 14.00 6.72
CA ALA A 473 -39.21 14.29 5.28
C ALA A 473 -40.58 14.64 4.64
N PRO A 474 -40.66 15.41 3.52
CA PRO A 474 -39.63 15.68 2.52
C PRO A 474 -39.41 17.17 2.16
N GLY A 475 -38.21 17.48 1.67
CA GLY A 475 -37.84 18.79 1.12
C GLY A 475 -36.34 19.00 1.26
N ALA A 476 -35.55 18.41 0.36
CA ALA A 476 -34.16 18.83 0.21
C ALA A 476 -34.19 20.30 -0.19
N ASP A 477 -33.65 21.18 0.65
CA ASP A 477 -33.35 22.55 0.28
C ASP A 477 -32.36 22.51 -0.90
N ALA A 478 -32.89 22.44 -2.11
CA ALA A 478 -32.15 22.72 -3.32
C ALA A 478 -31.93 24.23 -3.36
N ALA A 479 -30.93 24.70 -2.61
CA ALA A 479 -30.39 26.02 -2.85
C ALA A 479 -29.86 26.03 -4.29
N ARG A 480 -30.54 26.74 -5.20
CA ARG A 480 -29.97 27.02 -6.52
C ARG A 480 -28.67 27.77 -6.28
N ALA A 481 -27.60 27.31 -6.92
CA ALA A 481 -26.30 27.97 -6.85
C ALA A 481 -26.46 29.45 -7.27
N ASP A 482 -26.32 30.37 -6.31
CA ASP A 482 -26.27 31.80 -6.58
C ASP A 482 -25.04 32.09 -7.46
N GLY A 483 -25.06 33.15 -8.27
CA GLY A 483 -24.06 33.37 -9.34
C GLY A 483 -22.58 33.31 -8.90
N GLY A 484 -22.28 33.56 -7.62
CA GLY A 484 -20.93 33.40 -7.04
C GLY A 484 -20.54 31.96 -6.70
N THR A 485 -21.50 31.07 -6.38
CA THR A 485 -21.25 29.64 -6.09
C THR A 485 -21.03 28.82 -7.37
N ALA A 486 -21.64 29.23 -8.50
CA ALA A 486 -21.43 28.57 -9.79
C ALA A 486 -20.00 28.75 -10.34
N ALA A 487 -19.34 29.88 -10.06
CA ALA A 487 -17.93 30.06 -10.41
C ALA A 487 -17.03 29.14 -9.58
N GLY A 488 -17.23 29.06 -8.27
CA GLY A 488 -16.47 28.16 -7.39
C GLY A 488 -16.65 26.67 -7.73
N TYR A 489 -17.86 26.26 -8.11
CA TYR A 489 -18.10 24.89 -8.60
C TYR A 489 -17.52 24.66 -9.99
N ALA A 490 -17.51 25.67 -10.87
CA ALA A 490 -16.85 25.54 -12.16
C ALA A 490 -15.34 25.38 -12.01
N ASP A 491 -14.71 26.13 -11.11
CA ASP A 491 -13.29 25.98 -10.80
C ASP A 491 -13.03 24.60 -10.18
N THR A 492 -13.90 24.15 -9.27
CA THR A 492 -13.81 22.81 -8.65
C THR A 492 -13.93 21.69 -9.71
N LEU A 493 -14.94 21.73 -10.58
CA LEU A 493 -15.12 20.73 -11.64
C LEU A 493 -13.97 20.79 -12.67
N ALA A 494 -13.46 21.97 -13.01
CA ALA A 494 -12.32 22.10 -13.90
C ALA A 494 -11.04 21.43 -13.36
N THR A 495 -10.92 21.29 -12.03
CA THR A 495 -9.81 20.53 -11.41
C THR A 495 -10.02 19.01 -11.40
N MET A 496 -11.22 18.51 -11.70
CA MET A 496 -11.55 17.10 -11.62
C MET A 496 -11.11 16.34 -12.90
N PRO A 497 -10.50 15.14 -12.78
CA PRO A 497 -9.95 14.40 -13.93
C PRO A 497 -10.94 14.14 -15.07
N LEU A 498 -12.22 13.95 -14.76
CA LEU A 498 -13.26 13.69 -15.76
C LEU A 498 -13.68 14.95 -16.53
N PHE A 499 -13.71 16.13 -15.88
CA PHE A 499 -14.27 17.36 -16.43
C PHE A 499 -13.21 18.36 -16.90
N ARG A 500 -11.92 18.12 -16.62
CA ARG A 500 -10.79 19.02 -16.97
C ARG A 500 -10.59 19.29 -18.46
N SER A 501 -11.10 18.41 -19.35
CA SER A 501 -11.03 18.59 -20.81
C SER A 501 -12.17 19.44 -21.35
N LEU A 502 -13.15 19.80 -20.52
CA LEU A 502 -14.20 20.73 -20.90
C LEU A 502 -13.66 22.15 -20.92
N ASP A 503 -14.02 22.90 -21.95
CA ASP A 503 -13.81 24.34 -21.97
C ASP A 503 -14.63 25.03 -20.87
N ARG A 504 -14.22 26.25 -20.51
CA ARG A 504 -14.88 27.03 -19.45
C ARG A 504 -16.38 27.19 -19.70
N GLU A 505 -16.78 27.28 -20.98
CA GLU A 505 -18.19 27.37 -21.38
C GLU A 505 -18.95 26.05 -21.14
N GLY A 506 -18.33 24.90 -21.39
CA GLY A 506 -18.87 23.57 -21.10
C GLY A 506 -19.02 23.31 -19.59
N VAL A 507 -18.03 23.67 -18.79
CA VAL A 507 -18.10 23.55 -17.32
C VAL A 507 -19.15 24.48 -16.74
N LEU A 508 -19.17 25.76 -17.16
CA LEU A 508 -20.18 26.71 -16.70
C LEU A 508 -21.59 26.28 -17.07
N ARG A 509 -21.80 25.68 -18.26
CA ARG A 509 -23.09 25.09 -18.63
C ARG A 509 -23.50 23.96 -17.68
N LEU A 510 -22.58 23.05 -17.38
CA LEU A 510 -22.83 21.92 -16.49
C LEU A 510 -23.16 22.38 -15.05
N VAL A 511 -22.47 23.41 -14.57
CA VAL A 511 -22.66 23.97 -13.21
C VAL A 511 -23.87 24.91 -13.12
N SER A 512 -24.17 25.68 -14.16
CA SER A 512 -25.28 26.67 -14.16
C SER A 512 -26.66 26.05 -13.91
N ARG A 513 -26.78 24.73 -14.09
CA ARG A 513 -28.00 23.94 -13.88
C ARG A 513 -27.82 22.82 -12.85
N ALA A 514 -26.62 22.69 -12.28
CA ALA A 514 -26.38 21.76 -11.19
C ALA A 514 -27.02 22.26 -9.90
N SER A 515 -27.50 21.35 -9.07
CA SER A 515 -27.86 21.65 -7.67
C SER A 515 -26.91 20.92 -6.74
N GLU A 516 -26.54 21.55 -5.64
CA GLU A 516 -25.78 20.87 -4.61
C GLU A 516 -26.74 20.09 -3.70
N GLN A 517 -26.36 18.86 -3.37
CA GLN A 517 -27.02 18.05 -2.34
C GLN A 517 -26.00 17.49 -1.37
N VAL A 518 -26.39 17.46 -0.09
CA VAL A 518 -25.55 16.99 1.00
C VAL A 518 -26.21 15.79 1.66
N PHE A 519 -25.43 14.72 1.83
CA PHE A 519 -25.88 13.45 2.38
C PHE A 519 -25.07 13.12 3.63
N THR A 520 -25.75 12.75 4.70
CA THR A 520 -25.09 12.27 5.92
C THR A 520 -24.67 10.81 5.78
N ALA A 521 -23.70 10.37 6.57
CA ALA A 521 -23.30 8.97 6.65
C ALA A 521 -24.52 8.04 6.86
N GLY A 522 -24.56 6.93 6.11
CA GLY A 522 -25.65 5.96 6.09
C GLY A 522 -26.85 6.36 5.23
N HIS A 523 -26.89 7.57 4.65
CA HIS A 523 -28.00 8.01 3.81
C HIS A 523 -27.97 7.31 2.44
N VAL A 524 -29.13 6.80 1.99
CA VAL A 524 -29.25 6.16 0.67
C VAL A 524 -29.49 7.22 -0.40
N VAL A 525 -28.52 7.39 -1.30
CA VAL A 525 -28.52 8.41 -2.35
C VAL A 525 -29.28 7.94 -3.60
N ILE A 526 -29.15 6.66 -3.95
CA ILE A 526 -29.84 6.01 -5.07
C ILE A 526 -30.31 4.64 -4.60
N ARG A 527 -31.50 4.18 -5.00
CA ARG A 527 -31.91 2.77 -4.78
C ARG A 527 -31.91 2.00 -6.08
N GLN A 528 -31.46 0.75 -6.01
CA GLN A 528 -31.57 -0.19 -7.12
C GLN A 528 -33.04 -0.35 -7.56
N GLY A 529 -33.26 -0.40 -8.87
CA GLY A 529 -34.59 -0.52 -9.49
C GLY A 529 -35.32 0.81 -9.70
N GLU A 530 -34.84 1.93 -9.16
CA GLU A 530 -35.44 3.25 -9.43
C GLU A 530 -35.21 3.69 -10.88
N SER A 531 -36.08 4.56 -11.39
CA SER A 531 -35.81 5.25 -12.66
C SER A 531 -34.69 6.26 -12.44
N ALA A 532 -33.78 6.34 -13.41
CA ALA A 532 -32.63 7.21 -13.28
C ALA A 532 -33.05 8.66 -13.65
N GLN A 533 -33.03 9.55 -12.66
CA GLN A 533 -33.50 10.94 -12.80
C GLN A 533 -32.36 11.96 -12.73
N TYR A 534 -31.19 11.57 -12.24
CA TYR A 534 -30.04 12.46 -12.03
C TYR A 534 -28.70 11.72 -12.13
N VAL A 535 -27.64 12.45 -12.44
CA VAL A 535 -26.25 12.01 -12.33
C VAL A 535 -25.59 12.81 -11.22
N PHE A 536 -24.75 12.16 -10.41
CA PHE A 536 -24.11 12.78 -9.26
C PHE A 536 -22.61 12.87 -9.46
N VAL A 537 -22.03 14.02 -9.13
CA VAL A 537 -20.59 14.24 -9.06
C VAL A 537 -20.23 14.47 -7.60
N VAL A 538 -19.33 13.66 -7.05
CA VAL A 538 -18.91 13.83 -5.65
C VAL A 538 -17.93 15.00 -5.56
N VAL A 539 -18.30 16.06 -4.83
CA VAL A 539 -17.43 17.21 -4.58
C VAL A 539 -16.73 17.14 -3.23
N SER A 540 -17.20 16.29 -2.31
CA SER A 540 -16.45 15.86 -1.12
C SER A 540 -17.18 14.68 -0.47
N GLY A 541 -16.45 13.85 0.29
CA GLY A 541 -16.99 12.66 0.94
C GLY A 541 -16.84 11.39 0.11
N LEU A 542 -17.50 10.33 0.58
CA LEU A 542 -17.41 8.97 0.03
C LEU A 542 -18.80 8.33 -0.02
N VAL A 543 -19.09 7.66 -1.13
CA VAL A 543 -20.29 6.81 -1.26
C VAL A 543 -19.91 5.38 -1.61
N ARG A 544 -20.72 4.42 -1.20
CA ARG A 544 -20.55 3.00 -1.47
C ARG A 544 -21.69 2.49 -2.33
N VAL A 545 -21.34 1.78 -3.40
CA VAL A 545 -22.26 1.16 -4.34
C VAL A 545 -22.49 -0.29 -3.91
N VAL A 546 -23.75 -0.66 -3.76
CA VAL A 546 -24.18 -1.95 -3.23
C VAL A 546 -25.29 -2.52 -4.12
N GLN A 547 -25.10 -3.72 -4.66
CA GLN A 547 -26.11 -4.40 -5.46
C GLN A 547 -26.78 -5.51 -4.65
N SER A 548 -28.11 -5.47 -4.59
CA SER A 548 -28.92 -6.53 -3.99
C SER A 548 -29.09 -7.66 -5.01
N THR A 549 -28.77 -8.89 -4.61
CA THR A 549 -28.99 -10.09 -5.42
C THR A 549 -30.38 -10.67 -5.12
N PHE A 550 -31.01 -11.29 -6.12
CA PHE A 550 -32.37 -11.87 -6.01
C PHE A 550 -32.48 -12.99 -4.96
N GLU A 551 -31.36 -13.56 -4.49
CA GLU A 551 -31.32 -14.66 -3.54
C GLU A 551 -31.34 -14.24 -2.06
N SER A 552 -31.06 -12.97 -1.74
CA SER A 552 -31.20 -12.45 -0.36
C SER A 552 -31.26 -10.91 -0.36
N PRO A 553 -32.43 -10.29 -0.09
CA PRO A 553 -32.59 -8.83 -0.10
C PRO A 553 -31.88 -8.07 1.04
N LEU A 554 -31.28 -8.78 2.01
CA LEU A 554 -30.78 -8.19 3.28
C LEU A 554 -29.27 -7.97 3.32
N VAL A 555 -28.49 -8.51 2.38
CA VAL A 555 -27.03 -8.35 2.32
C VAL A 555 -26.63 -8.09 0.87
N GLY A 556 -26.64 -6.82 0.47
CA GLY A 556 -26.20 -6.44 -0.86
C GLY A 556 -24.67 -6.54 -1.00
N GLN A 557 -24.21 -6.96 -2.18
CA GLN A 557 -22.79 -7.04 -2.53
C GLN A 557 -22.23 -5.64 -2.78
N VAL A 558 -21.15 -5.27 -2.09
CA VAL A 558 -20.44 -4.01 -2.34
C VAL A 558 -19.69 -4.12 -3.68
N LEU A 559 -20.05 -3.27 -4.64
CA LEU A 559 -19.46 -3.26 -5.97
C LEU A 559 -18.29 -2.28 -6.10
N ALA A 560 -18.39 -1.12 -5.44
CA ALA A 560 -17.38 -0.07 -5.51
C ALA A 560 -17.56 0.96 -4.37
N GLU A 561 -16.51 1.73 -4.10
CA GLU A 561 -16.58 2.99 -3.37
C GLU A 561 -16.21 4.13 -4.33
N ILE A 562 -16.92 5.25 -4.22
CA ILE A 562 -16.85 6.37 -5.16
C ILE A 562 -16.62 7.64 -4.34
N GLY A 563 -15.48 8.30 -4.60
CA GLY A 563 -15.01 9.45 -3.83
C GLY A 563 -14.93 10.73 -4.64
N TYR A 564 -14.23 11.73 -4.11
CA TYR A 564 -14.04 13.05 -4.73
C TYR A 564 -13.69 12.98 -6.22
N GLY A 565 -14.40 13.76 -7.03
CA GLY A 565 -14.15 13.90 -8.47
C GLY A 565 -14.71 12.78 -9.34
N GLU A 566 -15.28 11.75 -8.73
CA GLU A 566 -15.91 10.65 -9.45
C GLU A 566 -17.41 10.86 -9.62
N VAL A 567 -17.95 10.17 -10.62
CA VAL A 567 -19.37 10.22 -11.00
C VAL A 567 -20.06 8.90 -10.69
N PHE A 568 -21.31 9.00 -10.25
CA PHE A 568 -22.19 7.86 -10.06
C PHE A 568 -23.62 8.14 -10.54
N GLY A 569 -24.30 7.07 -10.97
CA GLY A 569 -25.63 7.15 -11.56
C GLY A 569 -25.65 7.39 -13.09
N GLU A 570 -24.48 7.40 -13.72
CA GLU A 570 -24.27 7.51 -15.16
C GLU A 570 -24.71 6.26 -15.94
N LEU A 571 -24.54 5.06 -15.35
CA LEU A 571 -24.73 3.79 -16.05
C LEU A 571 -26.15 3.61 -16.59
N SER A 572 -27.15 3.89 -15.76
CA SER A 572 -28.56 3.81 -16.14
C SER A 572 -28.94 4.82 -17.24
N MET A 573 -28.23 5.95 -17.34
CA MET A 573 -28.44 6.95 -18.39
C MET A 573 -27.87 6.50 -19.73
N LEU A 574 -26.71 5.85 -19.70
CA LEU A 574 -26.04 5.36 -20.92
C LEU A 574 -26.67 4.08 -21.47
N THR A 575 -27.29 3.28 -20.60
CA THR A 575 -27.82 1.94 -20.96
C THR A 575 -29.34 1.91 -21.10
N ASP A 576 -30.04 3.00 -20.75
CA ASP A 576 -31.51 3.09 -20.71
C ASP A 576 -32.15 1.98 -19.85
N GLN A 577 -31.49 1.65 -18.74
CA GLN A 577 -31.94 0.62 -17.78
C GLN A 577 -32.21 1.26 -16.41
N PRO A 578 -33.10 0.67 -15.57
CA PRO A 578 -33.26 1.09 -14.18
C PRO A 578 -31.94 1.07 -13.40
N ARG A 579 -31.89 1.72 -12.24
CA ARG A 579 -30.71 1.73 -11.36
C ARG A 579 -30.23 0.31 -11.07
N THR A 580 -29.00 0.00 -11.44
CA THR A 580 -28.43 -1.36 -11.30
C THR A 580 -27.94 -1.68 -9.89
N ALA A 581 -27.74 -0.66 -9.06
CA ALA A 581 -27.29 -0.79 -7.67
C ALA A 581 -27.80 0.37 -6.80
N THR A 582 -27.80 0.13 -5.49
CA THR A 582 -28.07 1.12 -4.44
C THR A 582 -26.78 1.85 -4.09
N VAL A 583 -26.83 3.17 -3.86
CA VAL A 583 -25.67 3.97 -3.46
C VAL A 583 -25.94 4.58 -2.09
N ILE A 584 -25.00 4.41 -1.16
CA ILE A 584 -25.14 4.84 0.24
C ILE A 584 -23.95 5.73 0.60
N ALA A 585 -24.19 6.90 1.18
CA ALA A 585 -23.13 7.76 1.71
C ALA A 585 -22.45 7.05 2.88
N VAL A 586 -21.12 6.89 2.81
CA VAL A 586 -20.32 6.26 3.89
C VAL A 586 -20.01 7.28 4.97
N GLU A 587 -19.73 8.50 4.55
CA GLU A 587 -19.46 9.65 5.40
C GLU A 587 -20.34 10.84 4.98
N HIS A 588 -20.05 12.02 5.52
CA HIS A 588 -20.72 13.24 5.10
C HIS A 588 -20.30 13.62 3.68
N THR A 589 -21.20 13.45 2.71
CA THR A 589 -20.90 13.55 1.28
C THR A 589 -21.67 14.69 0.64
N ARG A 590 -20.96 15.57 -0.06
CA ARG A 590 -21.53 16.64 -0.88
C ARG A 590 -21.43 16.24 -2.35
N CYS A 591 -22.54 16.36 -3.07
CA CYS A 591 -22.64 16.03 -4.49
C CYS A 591 -23.21 17.20 -5.29
N LEU A 592 -22.69 17.39 -6.50
CA LEU A 592 -23.40 18.14 -7.54
C LEU A 592 -24.33 17.18 -8.28
N VAL A 593 -25.58 17.59 -8.42
CA VAL A 593 -26.65 16.81 -9.02
C VAL A 593 -27.01 17.42 -10.37
N LEU A 594 -26.84 16.61 -11.42
CA LEU A 594 -26.98 16.99 -12.82
C LEU A 594 -28.20 16.31 -13.42
N ALA A 595 -28.95 17.05 -14.24
CA ALA A 595 -30.03 16.48 -15.03
C ALA A 595 -29.47 15.61 -16.17
N PRO A 596 -30.15 14.50 -16.52
CA PRO A 596 -29.79 13.61 -17.62
C PRO A 596 -29.49 14.33 -18.94
N ASP A 597 -30.41 15.22 -19.35
CA ASP A 597 -30.31 15.92 -20.63
C ASP A 597 -29.12 16.87 -20.67
N ASP A 598 -28.84 17.57 -19.57
CA ASP A 598 -27.69 18.48 -19.47
C ASP A 598 -26.37 17.69 -19.50
N PHE A 599 -26.29 16.55 -18.79
CA PHE A 599 -25.12 15.68 -18.80
C PHE A 599 -24.88 15.06 -20.19
N MET A 600 -25.92 14.53 -20.83
CA MET A 600 -25.84 13.92 -22.16
C MET A 600 -25.50 14.93 -23.25
N HIS A 601 -26.03 16.15 -23.17
CA HIS A 601 -25.72 17.20 -24.12
C HIS A 601 -24.24 17.64 -24.05
N VAL A 602 -23.66 17.71 -22.84
CA VAL A 602 -22.21 17.97 -22.68
C VAL A 602 -21.38 16.78 -23.17
N LEU A 603 -21.81 15.55 -22.88
CA LEU A 603 -21.15 14.33 -23.34
C LEU A 603 -21.09 14.22 -24.87
N GLN A 604 -22.17 14.59 -25.57
CA GLN A 604 -22.23 14.56 -27.04
C GLN A 604 -21.35 15.62 -27.71
N ARG A 605 -21.06 16.73 -27.03
CA ARG A 605 -20.24 17.82 -27.55
C ARG A 605 -18.77 17.74 -27.14
N SER A 606 -18.43 16.88 -26.18
CA SER A 606 -17.07 16.66 -25.71
C SER A 606 -16.66 15.20 -25.87
N PRO A 607 -15.99 14.84 -26.99
CA PRO A 607 -15.43 13.51 -27.19
C PRO A 607 -14.49 13.08 -26.05
N ASP A 608 -13.74 14.01 -25.48
CA ASP A 608 -12.81 13.74 -24.37
C ASP A 608 -13.53 13.36 -23.07
N LEU A 609 -14.64 14.03 -22.75
CA LEU A 609 -15.48 13.65 -21.60
C LEU A 609 -16.07 12.25 -21.81
N ALA A 610 -16.50 11.92 -23.03
CA ALA A 610 -17.04 10.60 -23.37
C ALA A 610 -15.98 9.49 -23.24
N ILE A 611 -14.76 9.74 -23.74
CA ILE A 611 -13.63 8.82 -23.60
C ILE A 611 -13.23 8.68 -22.13
N GLY A 612 -13.19 9.78 -21.37
CA GLY A 612 -12.92 9.78 -19.93
C GLY A 612 -13.93 8.92 -19.16
N LEU A 613 -15.21 9.08 -19.47
CA LEU A 613 -16.29 8.30 -18.88
C LEU A 613 -16.20 6.81 -19.26
N LEU A 614 -15.95 6.49 -20.53
CA LEU A 614 -15.76 5.13 -21.02
C LEU A 614 -14.60 4.41 -20.31
N ARG A 615 -13.50 5.12 -20.04
CA ARG A 615 -12.35 4.55 -19.30
C ARG A 615 -12.71 4.23 -17.86
N ILE A 616 -13.44 5.11 -17.17
CA ILE A 616 -13.93 4.86 -15.80
C ILE A 616 -14.84 3.63 -15.79
N LEU A 617 -15.77 3.54 -16.73
CA LEU A 617 -16.70 2.41 -16.84
C LEU A 617 -15.99 1.09 -17.17
N ALA A 618 -15.05 1.10 -18.12
CA ALA A 618 -14.25 -0.07 -18.48
C ALA A 618 -13.39 -0.55 -17.30
N TRP A 619 -12.82 0.38 -16.51
CA TRP A 619 -12.09 0.05 -15.29
C TRP A 619 -13.00 -0.57 -14.23
N ARG A 620 -14.20 0.00 -14.01
CA ARG A 620 -15.19 -0.56 -13.08
C ARG A 620 -15.60 -1.98 -13.49
N LEU A 621 -15.79 -2.24 -14.78
CA LEU A 621 -16.07 -3.57 -15.32
C LEU A 621 -14.90 -4.54 -15.09
N THR A 622 -13.67 -4.13 -15.42
CA THR A 622 -12.47 -4.97 -15.24
C THR A 622 -12.19 -5.28 -13.76
N ASN A 623 -12.48 -4.34 -12.86
CA ASN A 623 -12.36 -4.56 -11.42
C ASN A 623 -13.48 -5.43 -10.86
N ALA A 624 -14.71 -5.28 -11.35
CA ALA A 624 -15.79 -6.21 -11.05
C ALA A 624 -15.42 -7.64 -11.51
N ASP A 625 -14.84 -7.80 -12.70
CA ASP A 625 -14.35 -9.08 -13.21
C ASP A 625 -13.22 -9.67 -12.34
N ARG A 626 -12.32 -8.83 -11.81
CA ARG A 626 -11.28 -9.26 -10.86
C ARG A 626 -11.84 -9.61 -9.48
N LEU A 627 -12.93 -8.96 -9.05
CA LEU A 627 -13.68 -9.35 -7.85
C LEU A 627 -14.41 -10.67 -8.06
N LEU A 628 -14.92 -10.92 -9.27
CA LEU A 628 -15.51 -12.21 -9.68
C LEU A 628 -14.47 -13.32 -9.77
N ALA A 629 -13.21 -13.01 -10.15
CA ALA A 629 -12.11 -13.96 -10.10
C ALA A 629 -11.80 -14.48 -8.68
N ARG A 630 -12.22 -13.76 -7.62
CA ARG A 630 -12.10 -14.21 -6.22
C ARG A 630 -13.13 -15.29 -5.85
N TYR A 631 -14.18 -15.43 -6.65
CA TYR A 631 -15.19 -16.50 -6.58
C TYR A 631 -15.01 -17.51 -7.72
N ALA A 632 -13.93 -17.41 -8.51
CA ALA A 632 -13.65 -18.38 -9.55
C ALA A 632 -13.45 -19.76 -8.90
N PRO A 633 -14.16 -20.80 -9.36
CA PRO A 633 -13.92 -22.16 -8.91
C PRO A 633 -12.45 -22.53 -9.14
N ASP A 634 -11.92 -23.38 -8.27
CA ASP A 634 -10.59 -23.96 -8.40
C ASP A 634 -10.42 -24.52 -9.83
N PRO A 635 -9.38 -24.10 -10.57
CA PRO A 635 -9.26 -24.40 -12.00
C PRO A 635 -9.05 -25.89 -12.29
N LEU A 636 -8.60 -26.66 -11.30
CA LEU A 636 -8.37 -28.10 -11.43
C LEU A 636 -9.67 -28.90 -11.22
N THR A 637 -10.42 -28.58 -10.18
CA THR A 637 -11.54 -29.37 -9.68
C THR A 637 -12.92 -28.77 -9.99
N GLY A 638 -12.98 -27.49 -10.33
CA GLY A 638 -14.21 -26.73 -10.53
C GLY A 638 -15.03 -26.53 -9.24
N LEU A 639 -14.45 -26.80 -8.06
CA LEU A 639 -15.07 -26.55 -6.76
C LEU A 639 -14.74 -25.14 -6.24
N PRO A 640 -15.61 -24.52 -5.43
CA PRO A 640 -15.26 -23.34 -4.65
C PRO A 640 -13.95 -23.53 -3.87
N GLY A 641 -13.10 -22.50 -3.84
CA GLY A 641 -11.90 -22.50 -2.99
C GLY A 641 -12.22 -22.16 -1.53
N ARG A 642 -11.23 -22.34 -0.64
CA ARG A 642 -11.33 -22.09 0.81
C ARG A 642 -12.01 -20.78 1.23
N ARG A 643 -11.77 -19.67 0.52
CA ARG A 643 -12.38 -18.38 0.85
C ARG A 643 -13.88 -18.35 0.53
N ALA A 644 -14.26 -18.84 -0.65
CA ALA A 644 -15.67 -18.97 -1.04
C ALA A 644 -16.43 -19.94 -0.11
N PHE A 645 -15.75 -20.97 0.40
CA PHE A 645 -16.33 -21.88 1.40
C PHE A 645 -16.75 -21.15 2.69
N HIS A 646 -15.87 -20.32 3.25
CA HIS A 646 -16.16 -19.55 4.47
C HIS A 646 -17.28 -18.53 4.27
N ASP A 647 -17.28 -17.81 3.16
CA ASP A 647 -18.32 -16.84 2.84
C ASP A 647 -19.69 -17.53 2.65
N GLN A 648 -19.72 -18.70 1.99
CA GLN A 648 -20.94 -19.46 1.78
C GLN A 648 -21.41 -20.18 3.04
N TYR A 649 -20.50 -20.63 3.91
CA TYR A 649 -20.84 -21.20 5.21
C TYR A 649 -21.71 -20.24 6.03
N GLN A 650 -21.31 -18.97 6.14
CA GLN A 650 -22.08 -17.98 6.91
C GLN A 650 -23.52 -17.85 6.41
N ARG A 651 -23.72 -17.88 5.08
CA ARG A 651 -25.05 -17.80 4.46
C ARG A 651 -25.85 -19.08 4.69
N LEU A 652 -25.22 -20.24 4.50
CA LEU A 652 -25.87 -21.55 4.56
C LEU A 652 -26.19 -21.97 6.00
N ALA A 653 -25.33 -21.68 6.97
CA ALA A 653 -25.52 -22.00 8.38
C ALA A 653 -26.61 -21.15 9.06
N ALA A 654 -26.92 -19.96 8.52
CA ALA A 654 -27.94 -19.06 9.08
C ALA A 654 -29.38 -19.61 9.00
N GLY A 655 -29.66 -20.52 8.06
CA GLY A 655 -30.93 -21.22 7.95
C GLY A 655 -31.10 -22.27 9.06
N PRO A 656 -30.22 -23.28 9.11
CA PRO A 656 -30.24 -24.31 10.14
C PRO A 656 -30.15 -23.77 11.57
N ARG A 657 -29.40 -22.69 11.80
CA ARG A 657 -29.35 -22.01 13.11
C ARG A 657 -30.72 -21.52 13.57
N ARG A 658 -31.51 -20.95 12.66
CA ARG A 658 -32.86 -20.46 12.97
C ARG A 658 -33.87 -21.59 13.16
N ARG A 659 -33.69 -22.71 12.46
CA ARG A 659 -34.62 -23.85 12.49
C ARG A 659 -34.23 -24.94 13.50
N GLN A 660 -33.04 -24.85 14.10
CA GLN A 660 -32.46 -25.89 14.96
C GLN A 660 -32.38 -27.26 14.27
N SER A 661 -32.10 -27.27 12.96
CA SER A 661 -31.99 -28.49 12.15
C SER A 661 -30.55 -29.02 12.05
N GLY A 662 -29.57 -28.23 12.51
CA GLY A 662 -28.16 -28.59 12.57
C GLY A 662 -27.43 -28.62 11.23
N VAL A 663 -26.10 -28.72 11.31
CA VAL A 663 -25.20 -28.92 10.17
C VAL A 663 -24.21 -30.04 10.48
N ILE A 664 -23.74 -30.71 9.43
CA ILE A 664 -22.57 -31.61 9.48
C ILE A 664 -21.49 -31.03 8.57
N LEU A 665 -20.25 -31.01 9.04
CA LEU A 665 -19.09 -30.71 8.24
C LEU A 665 -18.26 -31.98 8.07
N LEU A 666 -17.91 -32.28 6.82
CA LEU A 666 -16.94 -33.30 6.44
C LEU A 666 -15.66 -32.61 5.99
N LEU A 667 -14.53 -32.99 6.57
CA LEU A 667 -13.20 -32.64 6.06
C LEU A 667 -12.57 -33.91 5.50
N LEU A 668 -12.09 -33.86 4.26
CA LEU A 668 -11.51 -34.99 3.55
C LEU A 668 -10.07 -34.65 3.19
N ASP A 669 -9.15 -35.56 3.47
CA ASP A 669 -7.75 -35.46 3.06
C ASP A 669 -7.36 -36.66 2.20
N VAL A 670 -6.64 -36.41 1.09
CA VAL A 670 -6.25 -37.47 0.16
C VAL A 670 -5.01 -38.18 0.66
N VAL A 671 -5.16 -39.44 1.03
CA VAL A 671 -4.08 -40.22 1.63
C VAL A 671 -2.97 -40.49 0.60
N HIS A 672 -1.72 -40.22 0.98
CA HIS A 672 -0.51 -40.46 0.18
C HIS A 672 -0.46 -39.74 -1.19
N LEU A 673 -1.10 -38.57 -1.34
CA LEU A 673 -1.07 -37.84 -2.63
C LEU A 673 0.35 -37.51 -3.11
N ASN A 674 1.25 -37.14 -2.20
CA ASN A 674 2.66 -36.87 -2.54
C ASN A 674 3.37 -38.12 -3.10
N GLU A 675 3.18 -39.29 -2.48
CA GLU A 675 3.76 -40.55 -2.97
C GLU A 675 3.17 -40.96 -4.33
N ILE A 676 1.88 -40.68 -4.56
CA ILE A 676 1.23 -40.89 -5.86
C ILE A 676 1.87 -39.98 -6.92
N ASN A 677 2.09 -38.70 -6.61
CA ASN A 677 2.75 -37.74 -7.49
C ASN A 677 4.19 -38.17 -7.80
N ASP A 678 4.94 -38.61 -6.80
CA ASP A 678 6.33 -39.03 -6.96
C ASP A 678 6.46 -40.30 -7.82
N ARG A 679 5.50 -41.22 -7.70
CA ARG A 679 5.54 -42.52 -8.39
C ARG A 679 4.91 -42.50 -9.79
N PHE A 680 3.84 -41.74 -9.99
CA PHE A 680 3.03 -41.77 -11.22
C PHE A 680 2.96 -40.41 -11.94
N GLY A 681 3.54 -39.37 -11.37
CA GLY A 681 3.58 -38.01 -11.91
C GLY A 681 2.35 -37.18 -11.54
N TYR A 682 2.54 -35.85 -11.52
CA TYR A 682 1.51 -34.86 -11.16
C TYR A 682 0.23 -34.95 -11.98
N MET A 683 0.30 -35.42 -13.24
CA MET A 683 -0.89 -35.63 -14.07
C MET A 683 -1.85 -36.68 -13.49
N VAL A 684 -1.30 -37.72 -12.84
CA VAL A 684 -2.11 -38.75 -12.17
C VAL A 684 -2.66 -38.22 -10.85
N GLY A 685 -1.87 -37.46 -10.09
CA GLY A 685 -2.38 -36.76 -8.89
C GLY A 685 -3.50 -35.77 -9.19
N ASP A 686 -3.40 -35.04 -10.29
CA ASP A 686 -4.47 -34.16 -10.77
C ASP A 686 -5.76 -34.93 -11.08
N GLU A 687 -5.67 -36.10 -11.71
CA GLU A 687 -6.83 -36.97 -11.96
C GLU A 687 -7.41 -37.56 -10.66
N VAL A 688 -6.57 -37.86 -9.67
CA VAL A 688 -7.01 -38.24 -8.32
C VAL A 688 -7.82 -37.10 -7.69
N LEU A 689 -7.31 -35.87 -7.71
CA LEU A 689 -8.00 -34.70 -7.16
C LEU A 689 -9.32 -34.40 -7.88
N ARG A 690 -9.36 -34.55 -9.21
CA ARG A 690 -10.60 -34.44 -10.01
C ARG A 690 -11.61 -35.52 -9.62
N ALA A 691 -11.16 -36.75 -9.39
CA ALA A 691 -12.02 -37.86 -8.98
C ALA A 691 -12.63 -37.61 -7.59
N VAL A 692 -11.84 -37.11 -6.63
CA VAL A 692 -12.31 -36.77 -5.27
C VAL A 692 -13.34 -35.64 -5.31
N ALA A 693 -13.04 -34.56 -6.06
CA ALA A 693 -13.97 -33.45 -6.22
C ALA A 693 -15.31 -33.88 -6.82
N GLU A 694 -15.27 -34.73 -7.85
CA GLU A 694 -16.47 -35.24 -8.50
C GLU A 694 -17.24 -36.23 -7.60
N ALA A 695 -16.54 -37.08 -6.85
CA ALA A 695 -17.16 -37.98 -5.87
C ALA A 695 -17.93 -37.19 -4.82
N LEU A 696 -17.31 -36.12 -4.29
CA LEU A 696 -17.91 -35.25 -3.29
C LEU A 696 -19.17 -34.55 -3.84
N ARG A 697 -19.11 -33.98 -5.05
CA ARG A 697 -20.28 -33.36 -5.70
C ARG A 697 -21.42 -34.34 -5.95
N ARG A 698 -21.11 -35.59 -6.32
CA ARG A 698 -22.12 -36.63 -6.59
C ARG A 698 -22.72 -37.23 -5.31
N ALA A 699 -22.02 -37.12 -4.18
CA ALA A 699 -22.47 -37.66 -2.90
C ALA A 699 -23.42 -36.73 -2.14
N ILE A 700 -23.23 -35.41 -2.26
CA ILE A 700 -23.99 -34.39 -1.54
C ILE A 700 -25.17 -33.84 -2.35
N ARG A 701 -26.08 -33.11 -1.69
CA ARG A 701 -27.25 -32.48 -2.35
C ARG A 701 -26.86 -31.15 -2.98
N SER A 702 -27.70 -30.63 -3.87
CA SER A 702 -27.51 -29.29 -4.47
C SER A 702 -27.60 -28.12 -3.47
N THR A 703 -28.21 -28.35 -2.30
CA THR A 703 -28.29 -27.38 -1.20
C THR A 703 -27.07 -27.41 -0.29
N ASP A 704 -26.26 -28.46 -0.39
CA ASP A 704 -25.04 -28.64 0.38
C ASP A 704 -23.87 -27.97 -0.35
N LEU A 705 -22.79 -27.73 0.38
CA LEU A 705 -21.61 -27.04 -0.15
C LEU A 705 -20.42 -27.98 -0.17
N ALA A 706 -19.79 -28.16 -1.33
CA ALA A 706 -18.47 -28.79 -1.46
C ALA A 706 -17.43 -27.73 -1.84
N ALA A 707 -16.21 -27.86 -1.34
CA ALA A 707 -15.09 -26.98 -1.65
C ALA A 707 -13.76 -27.73 -1.68
N ARG A 708 -12.81 -27.23 -2.46
CA ARG A 708 -11.40 -27.58 -2.34
C ARG A 708 -10.77 -26.64 -1.31
N TYR A 709 -10.51 -27.17 -0.12
CA TYR A 709 -10.11 -26.39 1.04
C TYR A 709 -8.59 -26.16 1.11
N GLY A 710 -7.82 -27.14 0.62
CA GLY A 710 -6.37 -27.15 0.56
C GLY A 710 -5.85 -27.74 -0.75
N GLY A 711 -4.57 -28.09 -0.81
CA GLY A 711 -3.98 -28.74 -1.98
C GLY A 711 -4.58 -30.13 -2.22
N ASP A 712 -4.59 -30.93 -1.17
CA ASP A 712 -5.14 -32.28 -1.02
C ASP A 712 -6.44 -32.32 -0.20
N GLU A 713 -6.76 -31.25 0.52
CA GLU A 713 -7.93 -31.20 1.40
C GLU A 713 -9.22 -30.72 0.68
N PHE A 714 -10.34 -31.36 1.01
CA PHE A 714 -11.68 -31.00 0.57
C PHE A 714 -12.62 -30.86 1.76
N ALA A 715 -13.59 -29.95 1.66
CA ALA A 715 -14.60 -29.76 2.70
C ALA A 715 -16.00 -29.92 2.11
N ALA A 716 -16.92 -30.52 2.87
CA ALA A 716 -18.35 -30.51 2.57
C ALA A 716 -19.18 -30.09 3.78
N LEU A 717 -20.05 -29.09 3.61
CA LEU A 717 -21.03 -28.67 4.59
C LEU A 717 -22.41 -29.16 4.18
N LEU A 718 -22.99 -30.03 5.00
CA LEU A 718 -24.33 -30.57 4.84
C LEU A 718 -25.29 -29.76 5.72
N VAL A 719 -26.29 -29.14 5.09
CA VAL A 719 -27.29 -28.31 5.79
C VAL A 719 -28.54 -29.10 6.10
N ASP A 720 -29.23 -28.73 7.19
CA ASP A 720 -30.43 -29.42 7.66
C ASP A 720 -30.18 -30.94 7.86
N ALA A 721 -29.02 -31.28 8.43
CA ALA A 721 -28.54 -32.65 8.59
C ALA A 721 -28.09 -32.90 10.03
N GLY A 722 -28.59 -33.99 10.62
CA GLY A 722 -28.19 -34.46 11.95
C GLY A 722 -27.19 -35.63 11.91
N PRO A 723 -26.52 -35.95 13.04
CA PRO A 723 -25.41 -36.91 13.11
C PRO A 723 -25.70 -38.31 12.53
N ALA A 724 -26.96 -38.74 12.56
CA ALA A 724 -27.38 -40.04 11.99
C ALA A 724 -27.17 -40.16 10.47
N ASN A 725 -27.02 -39.03 9.76
CA ASN A 725 -26.79 -39.03 8.31
C ASN A 725 -25.31 -39.12 7.93
N THR A 726 -24.39 -38.97 8.89
CA THR A 726 -22.95 -38.88 8.64
C THR A 726 -22.41 -40.12 7.92
N GLU A 727 -22.56 -41.31 8.53
CA GLU A 727 -22.00 -42.55 7.96
C GLU A 727 -22.54 -42.84 6.57
N VAL A 728 -23.82 -42.51 6.33
CA VAL A 728 -24.46 -42.71 5.02
C VAL A 728 -23.81 -41.85 3.94
N VAL A 729 -23.48 -40.58 4.24
CA VAL A 729 -22.84 -39.68 3.28
C VAL A 729 -21.37 -40.04 3.09
N VAL A 730 -20.65 -40.36 4.16
CA VAL A 730 -19.24 -40.79 4.08
C VAL A 730 -19.11 -42.06 3.23
N ASN A 731 -19.92 -43.08 3.48
CA ASN A 731 -19.92 -44.31 2.68
C ASN A 731 -20.26 -44.03 1.21
N ARG A 732 -21.21 -43.12 0.94
CA ARG A 732 -21.54 -42.72 -0.42
C ARG A 732 -20.38 -42.01 -1.13
N VAL A 733 -19.62 -41.16 -0.43
CA VAL A 733 -18.42 -40.54 -0.98
C VAL A 733 -17.39 -41.61 -1.35
N HIS A 734 -17.12 -42.56 -0.45
CA HIS A 734 -16.19 -43.66 -0.72
C HIS A 734 -16.61 -44.54 -1.91
N ASP A 735 -17.89 -44.94 -1.97
CA ASP A 735 -18.43 -45.74 -3.08
C ASP A 735 -18.28 -44.99 -4.42
N LYS A 736 -18.58 -43.69 -4.44
CA LYS A 736 -18.44 -42.87 -5.65
C LYS A 736 -16.99 -42.63 -6.05
N LEU A 737 -16.09 -42.50 -5.08
CA LEU A 737 -14.67 -42.37 -5.35
C LEU A 737 -14.11 -43.66 -5.95
N ALA A 738 -14.48 -44.83 -5.42
CA ALA A 738 -14.08 -46.12 -5.96
C ALA A 738 -14.60 -46.32 -7.40
N GLU A 739 -15.86 -45.97 -7.65
CA GLU A 739 -16.46 -46.00 -9.00
C GLU A 739 -15.69 -45.10 -9.98
N LEU A 740 -15.40 -43.86 -9.59
CA LEU A 740 -14.71 -42.87 -10.42
C LEU A 740 -13.24 -43.23 -10.67
N ALA A 741 -12.56 -43.82 -9.68
CA ALA A 741 -11.19 -44.28 -9.83
C ALA A 741 -11.07 -45.37 -10.91
N VAL A 742 -12.03 -46.30 -10.95
CA VAL A 742 -12.12 -47.33 -12.01
C VAL A 742 -12.47 -46.70 -13.35
N GLN A 743 -13.46 -45.80 -13.42
CA GLN A 743 -13.87 -45.14 -14.66
C GLN A 743 -12.75 -44.31 -15.29
N ARG A 744 -11.91 -43.66 -14.48
CA ARG A 744 -10.77 -42.85 -14.92
C ARG A 744 -9.50 -43.68 -15.18
N GLY A 745 -9.54 -44.99 -14.91
CA GLY A 745 -8.39 -45.88 -15.11
C GLY A 745 -7.19 -45.54 -14.22
N LEU A 746 -7.44 -45.07 -12.99
CA LEU A 746 -6.37 -44.68 -12.08
C LEU A 746 -5.51 -45.90 -11.70
N PRO A 747 -4.17 -45.80 -11.74
CA PRO A 747 -3.26 -46.92 -11.46
C PRO A 747 -3.13 -47.24 -9.95
N VAL A 748 -3.88 -46.52 -9.11
CA VAL A 748 -3.84 -46.59 -7.64
C VAL A 748 -5.25 -46.65 -7.07
N MET A 749 -5.38 -47.31 -5.92
CA MET A 749 -6.59 -47.21 -5.11
C MET A 749 -6.59 -45.86 -4.40
N VAL A 750 -7.58 -45.00 -4.72
CA VAL A 750 -7.70 -43.70 -4.08
C VAL A 750 -8.41 -43.85 -2.74
N GLN A 751 -7.80 -43.33 -1.68
CA GLN A 751 -8.34 -43.30 -0.33
C GLN A 751 -8.37 -41.87 0.20
N CYS A 752 -9.39 -41.56 0.99
CA CYS A 752 -9.47 -40.29 1.71
C CYS A 752 -9.67 -40.56 3.20
N ALA A 753 -8.90 -39.88 4.04
CA ALA A 753 -9.21 -39.76 5.46
C ALA A 753 -10.39 -38.79 5.60
N VAL A 754 -11.38 -39.13 6.44
CA VAL A 754 -12.59 -38.31 6.60
C VAL A 754 -12.82 -37.98 8.07
N GLY A 755 -12.76 -36.68 8.36
CA GLY A 755 -13.12 -36.05 9.62
C GLY A 755 -14.54 -35.55 9.60
N VAL A 756 -15.23 -35.70 10.71
CA VAL A 756 -16.61 -35.26 10.85
C VAL A 756 -16.77 -34.39 12.08
N SER A 757 -17.41 -33.25 11.90
CA SER A 757 -17.99 -32.49 13.00
C SER A 757 -19.45 -32.18 12.73
N SER A 758 -20.23 -31.95 13.79
CA SER A 758 -21.66 -31.66 13.67
C SER A 758 -22.09 -30.72 14.76
N SER A 759 -22.95 -29.76 14.43
CA SER A 759 -23.51 -28.85 15.42
C SER A 759 -25.01 -28.63 15.18
N GLN A 760 -25.79 -28.71 16.26
CA GLN A 760 -27.21 -28.34 16.28
C GLN A 760 -27.42 -26.83 16.30
N ASP A 761 -26.44 -26.08 16.82
CA ASP A 761 -26.38 -24.62 16.80
C ASP A 761 -25.07 -24.19 16.10
N PRO A 762 -25.06 -24.13 14.75
CA PRO A 762 -23.84 -23.95 13.99
C PRO A 762 -23.11 -22.67 14.41
N PRO A 763 -21.78 -22.67 14.64
CA PRO A 763 -21.03 -21.49 15.08
C PRO A 763 -20.99 -20.38 14.03
N ALA A 764 -20.65 -19.15 14.45
CA ALA A 764 -20.64 -17.94 13.61
C ALA A 764 -19.70 -18.06 12.39
N THR A 765 -18.61 -18.79 12.54
CA THR A 765 -17.66 -19.12 11.47
C THR A 765 -17.52 -20.64 11.37
N ALA A 766 -16.98 -21.14 10.26
CA ALA A 766 -16.78 -22.56 10.06
C ALA A 766 -15.59 -23.11 10.87
N ASP A 767 -14.78 -22.24 11.48
CA ASP A 767 -13.47 -22.57 12.04
C ASP A 767 -13.54 -23.63 13.13
N GLU A 768 -14.52 -23.52 14.03
CA GLU A 768 -14.72 -24.48 15.13
C GLU A 768 -15.09 -25.87 14.58
N LEU A 769 -16.02 -25.94 13.63
CA LEU A 769 -16.39 -27.20 12.98
C LEU A 769 -15.21 -27.81 12.20
N LEU A 770 -14.44 -26.98 11.48
CA LEU A 770 -13.26 -27.42 10.74
C LEU A 770 -12.19 -27.99 11.67
N TRP A 771 -11.96 -27.33 12.80
CA TRP A 771 -11.01 -27.80 13.80
C TRP A 771 -11.43 -29.14 14.43
N GLU A 772 -12.71 -29.28 14.78
CA GLU A 772 -13.25 -30.55 15.29
C GLU A 772 -13.15 -31.70 14.27
N ALA A 773 -13.42 -31.42 12.99
CA ALA A 773 -13.30 -32.42 11.93
C ALA A 773 -11.84 -32.81 11.71
N ASP A 774 -10.90 -31.86 11.78
CA ASP A 774 -9.47 -32.11 11.68
C ASP A 774 -8.92 -32.93 12.88
N GLU A 775 -9.38 -32.65 14.09
CA GLU A 775 -9.09 -33.50 15.27
C GLU A 775 -9.63 -34.93 15.10
N ASP A 776 -10.82 -35.09 14.52
CA ASP A 776 -11.42 -36.41 14.23
C ASP A 776 -10.59 -37.20 13.20
N ILE A 777 -9.98 -36.54 12.21
CA ILE A 777 -9.00 -37.18 11.30
C ILE A 777 -7.79 -37.68 12.08
N ARG A 778 -7.24 -36.86 12.98
CA ARG A 778 -6.02 -37.18 13.73
C ARG A 778 -6.20 -38.29 14.77
N CYS A 779 -7.43 -38.51 15.23
CA CYS A 779 -7.74 -39.55 16.21
C CYS A 779 -8.01 -40.93 15.58
N LYS A 780 -8.14 -41.02 14.26
CA LYS A 780 -8.35 -42.26 13.49
C LYS A 780 -7.05 -42.73 12.86
#